data_AF-E4V1I8-F1
#
_entry.id   AF-E4V1I8-F1
#
_cell.length_a   1.000
_cell.length_b   1.000
_cell.length_c   1.000
_cell.angle_alpha   90.00
_cell.angle_beta   90.00
_cell.angle_gamma   90.00
#
_symmetry.space_group_name_H-M   'P 1'
#
loop_
_entity.id
_entity.type
_entity.pdbx_description
1 polymer ?
#
loop_
_entity_poly.entity_id
_entity_poly.type
_entity_poly.pdbx_seq_one_letter_code
_entity_poly.pdbx_strand_id
1 'polypeptide(L)'
;MNERRKVRLSLLPGSTPSVAQRRAAFEKDAGVGVGVEGVVEKTQIRRTRSSRIRRRHEELQGLLEGQPLEQSQQQEIVRADIPGRAGRPVDTNINISSRCPPPLQPQPQQQPQQQLQQNSRWKAARAAIPRRPSTLRTVTVVSPEPPLLTPPLTSYSSDSVSSAEPYVAPPVQAPVYHDIERPCKLELDREPQLILHTPPASTRSSSPSASSSTSTTTSDMADENGSDGGLVVPRLEDLLRHPEDLEKISVLKAEYTRKKENVDSQLREGLRDQLELVQRSLADLAEGRRQIMDAKMGPQGIDRLWAESQSALGDFAQIDKLAKIQRNFEAVLFMKKGMETFHADVAEVERMLREDDMDMENQPNLLNVHMAISRLRDFRDEAMDQIRRAKDKSSEATLTELFEGLDSAIEWFDDHLGTACMNIIPLIQSDNRSMVVRLAVVIANEEKNDAKVRALQDAQKDHEYLASRFKSMNIGPKTIRGYKENFLKSIELYAQPNFEDSKQQFLDDPDRLEKSFKWFFNDLFTVQQGMQSLVPKKWKIFKTYTEIYHRMMHDWLIDFVDDPQMPAANMLAIINWSEKYYKKMKKLGWEASDLVPNVLDDREGELVQDWRNLIVKALDEWMDRMFNTDKRAFLDRDMDSLDTNPDGYFRTKTLGDMWRMLHEQLLAAGASQRTDVAEGVVDAMFRSLKTRQSMWQTMLDEECAKYKTPTIDQPESLQQFQDWLIAVANDQIACIDDNDASGQLGHLTRFNRDFEPLVTDKYLTAQAANEVSILRDGYVDLGTHCISVFIDLIFSVDFRTTLPEFFTQKWYGEFAMKRMISTFEDYISDYHSVLHPSLRDILVEEISDELLVHYLSCVRNKGAKFRRQDPYTEKFKDDILTVFGFFQKFPDSFGGGIKDRWRLVDWLVRLLEADKAGVVVVYEGFKTEYWDLQLSWVEAVLRCRDDFERSMVSAIKAKAAELSVEMGPDTLMGRVR
;
A
#
# COMPACT_ATOMS: atom_id res chain seq x y z
N MET A 1 46.08 -10.39 8.14
CA MET A 1 46.08 -9.32 7.12
C MET A 1 44.73 -9.36 6.43
N ASN A 2 44.28 -8.23 5.85
CA ASN A 2 42.90 -7.99 5.42
C ASN A 2 41.84 -8.11 6.54
N GLU A 3 41.89 -7.18 7.49
CA GLU A 3 40.67 -6.54 8.02
C GLU A 3 41.04 -5.18 8.65
N ARG A 4 40.05 -4.28 8.78
CA ARG A 4 40.18 -2.85 9.16
C ARG A 4 40.71 -1.88 8.09
N ARG A 5 39.90 -1.68 7.04
CA ARG A 5 39.63 -0.32 6.53
C ARG A 5 38.22 0.07 6.98
N LYS A 6 38.09 1.03 7.90
CA LYS A 6 36.85 1.80 8.04
C LYS A 6 36.86 2.79 6.87
N VAL A 7 36.06 2.53 5.84
CA VAL A 7 36.00 3.40 4.67
C VAL A 7 35.12 4.60 5.03
N ARG A 8 35.71 5.79 5.19
CA ARG A 8 35.02 7.02 4.77
C ARG A 8 34.96 6.96 3.24
N LEU A 9 33.77 7.10 2.67
CA LEU A 9 33.59 7.19 1.22
C LEU A 9 33.89 8.61 0.75
N SER A 10 35.17 9.01 0.78
CA SER A 10 35.63 10.12 -0.06
C SER A 10 35.45 9.69 -1.52
N LEU A 11 34.76 10.51 -2.32
CA LEU A 11 34.39 10.15 -3.71
C LEU A 11 35.59 10.01 -4.66
N LEU A 12 36.81 10.34 -4.20
CA LEU A 12 38.07 10.16 -4.92
C LEU A 12 38.99 9.13 -4.24
N PRO A 13 39.42 8.07 -4.94
CA PRO A 13 40.44 7.15 -4.44
C PRO A 13 41.85 7.77 -4.44
N GLY A 14 42.26 8.37 -3.33
CA GLY A 14 43.65 8.75 -3.07
C GLY A 14 43.97 10.25 -3.06
N SER A 15 43.00 11.10 -2.75
CA SER A 15 43.27 12.43 -2.18
C SER A 15 43.65 12.28 -0.70
N THR A 16 44.61 13.06 -0.24
CA THR A 16 44.81 13.31 1.20
C THR A 16 43.64 14.13 1.72
N PRO A 17 43.16 13.95 2.96
CA PRO A 17 42.06 14.75 3.48
C PRO A 17 42.36 16.25 3.43
N SER A 18 41.41 17.06 2.97
CA SER A 18 41.53 18.53 2.88
C SER A 18 41.74 19.16 4.26
N VAL A 19 42.19 20.41 4.33
CA VAL A 19 42.37 21.13 5.61
C VAL A 19 41.14 21.02 6.52
N ALA A 20 39.93 21.14 5.98
CA ALA A 20 38.68 20.96 6.74
C ALA A 20 38.49 19.51 7.22
N GLN A 21 38.66 18.51 6.34
CA GLN A 21 38.56 17.09 6.71
C GLN A 21 39.60 16.69 7.77
N ARG A 22 40.75 17.38 7.82
CA ARG A 22 41.79 17.25 8.86
C ARG A 22 41.35 17.93 10.17
N ARG A 23 40.92 19.20 10.15
CA ARG A 23 40.41 19.92 11.35
C ARG A 23 39.22 19.16 11.99
N ALA A 24 38.24 18.73 11.19
CA ALA A 24 37.08 17.94 11.63
C ALA A 24 37.40 16.51 12.11
N ALA A 25 38.64 16.02 11.89
CA ALA A 25 39.12 14.80 12.53
C ALA A 25 39.64 15.08 13.95
N PHE A 26 40.36 16.18 14.17
CA PHE A 26 40.90 16.56 15.48
C PHE A 26 39.84 17.00 16.49
N GLU A 27 38.80 17.75 16.06
CA GLU A 27 37.70 18.13 16.97
C GLU A 27 36.96 16.91 17.55
N LYS A 28 36.90 15.81 16.79
CA LYS A 28 36.25 14.55 17.22
C LYS A 28 37.01 13.80 18.31
N ASP A 29 38.31 14.05 18.47
CA ASP A 29 39.10 13.56 19.61
C ASP A 29 39.20 14.60 20.76
N ALA A 30 39.06 15.89 20.46
CA ALA A 30 39.07 16.96 21.47
C ALA A 30 37.81 16.97 22.36
N GLY A 31 36.67 16.47 21.87
CA GLY A 31 35.38 16.43 22.57
C GLY A 31 35.28 15.52 23.81
N VAL A 32 36.37 14.88 24.25
CA VAL A 32 36.40 14.00 25.44
C VAL A 32 37.42 14.51 26.47
N GLY A 33 37.27 15.77 26.87
CA GLY A 33 38.08 16.39 27.93
C GLY A 33 37.41 17.61 28.56
N VAL A 34 37.52 17.72 29.89
CA VAL A 34 36.95 18.78 30.76
C VAL A 34 35.40 18.77 30.86
N GLY A 35 34.79 18.51 32.01
CA GLY A 35 35.36 18.02 33.28
C GLY A 35 34.41 18.16 34.47
N VAL A 36 34.35 17.14 35.33
CA VAL A 36 33.78 17.21 36.69
C VAL A 36 34.68 16.39 37.63
N GLU A 37 35.23 17.02 38.66
CA GLU A 37 35.89 16.30 39.76
C GLU A 37 34.85 15.84 40.79
N GLY A 38 34.88 14.57 41.21
CA GLY A 38 33.94 14.12 42.24
C GLY A 38 34.01 12.62 42.59
N VAL A 39 34.61 12.34 43.76
CA VAL A 39 34.45 11.11 44.57
C VAL A 39 35.00 9.79 44.00
N VAL A 40 35.98 9.28 44.74
CA VAL A 40 36.66 7.98 44.64
C VAL A 40 35.70 6.78 44.75
N GLU A 41 35.87 5.78 43.88
CA GLU A 41 35.82 4.38 44.32
C GLU A 41 36.87 3.51 43.59
N LYS A 42 37.41 2.50 44.28
CA LYS A 42 38.41 1.57 43.73
C LYS A 42 37.78 0.19 43.51
N THR A 43 37.97 -0.40 42.33
CA THR A 43 37.91 -1.87 42.17
C THR A 43 38.99 -2.34 41.20
N GLN A 44 39.74 -3.39 41.58
CA GLN A 44 40.71 -4.06 40.70
C GLN A 44 40.06 -5.24 39.98
N ILE A 45 40.24 -5.38 38.66
CA ILE A 45 40.03 -6.67 37.96
C ILE A 45 41.26 -7.06 37.11
N ARG A 46 42.24 -7.59 37.85
CA ARG A 46 43.03 -8.80 37.56
C ARG A 46 43.02 -9.35 36.12
N ARG A 47 44.19 -9.30 35.44
CA ARG A 47 44.51 -10.16 34.27
C ARG A 47 44.72 -11.62 34.70
N THR A 48 44.29 -12.59 33.89
CA THR A 48 44.76 -13.99 33.93
C THR A 48 44.91 -14.61 32.53
N ARG A 49 45.94 -15.46 32.36
CA ARG A 49 46.15 -16.38 31.21
C ARG A 49 45.20 -17.61 31.36
N SER A 50 45.03 -18.58 30.44
CA SER A 50 45.91 -19.22 29.44
C SER A 50 45.04 -20.04 28.47
N SER A 51 45.20 -20.00 27.13
CA SER A 51 46.16 -20.71 26.26
C SER A 51 45.84 -22.19 25.89
N ARG A 52 46.09 -22.54 24.60
CA ARG A 52 45.87 -23.86 23.93
C ARG A 52 44.37 -24.13 23.62
N ILE A 53 43.97 -24.86 22.57
CA ILE A 53 44.63 -25.91 21.74
C ILE A 53 44.56 -25.59 20.23
N ARG A 54 45.44 -26.22 19.42
CA ARG A 54 45.56 -26.09 17.95
C ARG A 54 45.43 -27.47 17.27
N ARG A 55 44.42 -27.72 16.42
CA ARG A 55 44.40 -28.74 15.33
C ARG A 55 43.06 -28.81 14.57
N ARG A 56 43.12 -29.30 13.32
CA ARG A 56 42.02 -29.74 12.41
C ARG A 56 41.01 -28.68 11.92
N HIS A 57 41.27 -28.10 10.75
CA HIS A 57 40.55 -28.50 9.52
C HIS A 57 41.28 -27.97 8.27
N GLU A 58 42.07 -28.82 7.62
CA GLU A 58 42.76 -28.50 6.35
C GLU A 58 43.24 -29.81 5.70
N GLU A 59 42.31 -30.52 5.04
CA GLU A 59 42.55 -31.73 4.24
C GLU A 59 41.29 -31.97 3.37
N LEU A 60 41.43 -32.67 2.24
CA LEU A 60 40.39 -32.92 1.22
C LEU A 60 39.91 -31.70 0.40
N GLN A 61 40.79 -31.16 -0.46
CA GLN A 61 40.52 -31.18 -1.91
C GLN A 61 41.79 -30.94 -2.72
N GLY A 62 42.03 -31.78 -3.73
CA GLY A 62 43.18 -31.66 -4.64
C GLY A 62 43.27 -32.81 -5.64
N LEU A 63 43.86 -32.52 -6.80
CA LEU A 63 44.20 -33.41 -7.92
C LEU A 63 43.02 -34.01 -8.73
N LEU A 64 42.79 -33.43 -9.91
CA LEU A 64 43.14 -33.96 -11.25
C LEU A 64 42.98 -32.77 -12.24
N GLU A 65 44.00 -32.35 -13.00
CA GLU A 65 44.34 -32.81 -14.38
C GLU A 65 43.16 -32.70 -15.39
N GLY A 66 43.26 -32.07 -16.56
CA GLY A 66 44.35 -31.32 -17.23
C GLY A 66 43.88 -30.67 -18.55
N GLN A 67 44.72 -29.87 -19.21
CA GLN A 67 44.46 -29.25 -20.54
C GLN A 67 44.88 -30.23 -21.71
N PRO A 68 44.81 -29.93 -23.04
CA PRO A 68 44.45 -28.67 -23.75
C PRO A 68 43.74 -28.77 -25.15
N LEU A 69 43.59 -27.60 -25.84
CA LEU A 69 43.54 -27.32 -27.30
C LEU A 69 42.35 -27.72 -28.25
N GLU A 70 41.84 -26.67 -28.93
CA GLU A 70 41.56 -26.50 -30.40
C GLU A 70 40.34 -27.03 -31.22
N GLN A 71 39.65 -26.02 -31.81
CA GLN A 71 39.28 -25.80 -33.24
C GLN A 71 38.25 -26.66 -34.04
N SER A 72 37.33 -25.90 -34.69
CA SER A 72 36.87 -25.98 -36.10
C SER A 72 35.71 -26.90 -36.60
N GLN A 73 34.63 -26.21 -37.01
CA GLN A 73 33.87 -26.29 -38.30
C GLN A 73 32.94 -27.47 -38.71
N GLN A 74 31.78 -27.06 -39.24
CA GLN A 74 31.01 -27.59 -40.42
C GLN A 74 30.10 -28.85 -40.37
N GLN A 75 28.81 -28.64 -40.73
CA GLN A 75 27.95 -29.36 -41.71
C GLN A 75 27.54 -30.86 -41.51
N GLU A 76 26.39 -31.41 -41.97
CA GLU A 76 25.07 -30.90 -42.47
C GLU A 76 24.09 -32.10 -42.76
N ILE A 77 22.82 -31.84 -43.18
CA ILE A 77 21.81 -32.73 -43.84
C ILE A 77 21.20 -33.83 -42.91
N VAL A 78 19.93 -34.31 -42.93
CA VAL A 78 18.86 -34.68 -43.92
C VAL A 78 17.49 -34.72 -43.17
N ARG A 79 16.24 -34.45 -43.63
CA ARG A 79 15.46 -34.21 -44.89
C ARG A 79 14.51 -32.99 -44.66
N ALA A 80 13.79 -32.33 -45.58
CA ALA A 80 13.42 -32.49 -47.01
C ALA A 80 12.15 -33.32 -47.39
N ASP A 81 10.99 -32.66 -47.62
CA ASP A 81 9.95 -33.06 -48.61
C ASP A 81 9.09 -31.85 -49.11
N ILE A 82 8.45 -31.92 -50.29
CA ILE A 82 7.94 -30.83 -51.17
C ILE A 82 6.73 -31.36 -52.01
N PRO A 83 5.69 -30.61 -52.52
CA PRO A 83 5.64 -29.25 -53.13
C PRO A 83 4.48 -28.32 -52.64
N GLY A 84 4.23 -27.08 -53.12
CA GLY A 84 4.73 -26.17 -54.19
C GLY A 84 3.78 -24.93 -54.31
N ARG A 85 3.77 -24.01 -55.31
CA ARG A 85 4.63 -23.70 -56.49
C ARG A 85 4.22 -22.33 -57.12
N ALA A 86 5.12 -21.32 -57.15
CA ALA A 86 5.12 -20.07 -57.97
C ALA A 86 3.99 -19.00 -57.77
N GLY A 87 4.20 -17.69 -58.08
CA GLY A 87 5.48 -16.99 -58.33
C GLY A 87 5.45 -15.58 -59.00
N ARG A 88 5.77 -14.53 -58.21
CA ARG A 88 6.45 -13.23 -58.53
C ARG A 88 5.85 -12.17 -59.54
N PRO A 89 6.31 -10.88 -59.50
CA PRO A 89 5.55 -9.70 -59.97
C PRO A 89 6.23 -8.81 -61.06
N VAL A 90 5.61 -7.66 -61.40
CA VAL A 90 6.17 -6.51 -62.15
C VAL A 90 5.55 -5.19 -61.65
N ASP A 91 6.33 -4.10 -61.59
CA ASP A 91 5.89 -2.72 -61.24
C ASP A 91 5.65 -1.81 -62.47
N THR A 92 4.79 -0.79 -62.33
CA THR A 92 4.85 0.45 -63.16
C THR A 92 4.34 1.69 -62.40
N ASN A 93 5.09 2.81 -62.49
CA ASN A 93 4.74 4.15 -61.98
C ASN A 93 4.07 5.03 -63.05
N ILE A 94 3.37 6.10 -62.62
CA ILE A 94 3.24 7.42 -63.30
C ILE A 94 2.68 8.47 -62.30
N ASN A 95 2.91 9.77 -62.54
CA ASN A 95 2.77 10.88 -61.56
C ASN A 95 2.24 12.19 -62.23
N ILE A 96 2.23 13.33 -61.50
CA ILE A 96 1.82 14.74 -61.82
C ILE A 96 0.33 15.03 -61.54
N SER A 97 -0.17 16.20 -61.08
CA SER A 97 0.36 17.45 -60.44
C SER A 97 -0.84 18.41 -60.14
N SER A 98 -0.83 19.48 -59.32
CA SER A 98 0.02 19.97 -58.19
C SER A 98 -0.56 21.31 -57.61
N ARG A 99 -0.03 21.79 -56.45
CA ARG A 99 -0.09 23.17 -55.85
C ARG A 99 -1.26 23.60 -54.92
N CYS A 100 -0.86 24.33 -53.86
CA CYS A 100 -1.68 25.18 -52.95
C CYS A 100 -1.65 26.67 -53.39
N PRO A 101 -2.37 27.64 -52.76
CA PRO A 101 -1.97 28.26 -51.46
C PRO A 101 -3.14 28.69 -50.49
N PRO A 102 -2.84 29.22 -49.27
CA PRO A 102 -3.80 29.64 -48.20
C PRO A 102 -4.19 31.17 -48.30
N PRO A 103 -4.74 31.94 -47.30
CA PRO A 103 -4.90 31.72 -45.83
C PRO A 103 -6.10 32.39 -45.06
N LEU A 104 -6.00 32.34 -43.71
CA LEU A 104 -6.55 33.23 -42.64
C LEU A 104 -7.92 32.93 -41.93
N GLN A 105 -7.95 33.41 -40.67
CA GLN A 105 -8.98 33.35 -39.60
C GLN A 105 -10.05 34.49 -39.74
N PRO A 106 -11.16 34.60 -38.95
CA PRO A 106 -11.36 34.18 -37.54
C PRO A 106 -12.76 33.65 -37.12
N GLN A 107 -12.97 33.45 -35.79
CA GLN A 107 -14.28 33.28 -35.13
C GLN A 107 -15.07 34.61 -35.06
N PRO A 108 -16.41 34.59 -34.86
CA PRO A 108 -16.95 34.84 -33.50
C PRO A 108 -18.24 34.04 -33.16
N GLN A 109 -19.02 34.52 -32.18
CA GLN A 109 -20.04 33.78 -31.41
C GLN A 109 -21.52 34.04 -31.81
N GLN A 110 -22.41 33.21 -31.24
CA GLN A 110 -23.83 33.48 -30.89
C GLN A 110 -24.94 33.44 -31.99
N GLN A 111 -26.18 33.31 -31.50
CA GLN A 111 -27.43 32.99 -32.22
C GLN A 111 -28.10 34.24 -32.82
N PRO A 112 -29.07 34.09 -33.75
CA PRO A 112 -30.48 34.13 -33.31
C PRO A 112 -31.46 33.20 -34.07
N GLN A 113 -32.74 33.31 -33.72
CA GLN A 113 -33.89 32.50 -34.19
C GLN A 113 -34.34 32.82 -35.62
N GLN A 114 -34.95 31.85 -36.34
CA GLN A 114 -36.38 31.88 -36.78
C GLN A 114 -36.77 30.76 -37.78
N GLN A 115 -37.92 30.07 -37.52
CA GLN A 115 -39.08 29.82 -38.41
C GLN A 115 -38.90 29.04 -39.77
N LEU A 116 -39.90 28.35 -40.35
CA LEU A 116 -41.35 28.12 -40.08
C LEU A 116 -41.89 26.88 -40.85
N GLN A 117 -43.07 26.35 -40.46
CA GLN A 117 -43.99 25.45 -41.21
C GLN A 117 -43.55 23.98 -41.45
N GLN A 118 -44.41 22.95 -41.55
CA GLN A 118 -45.87 22.67 -41.36
C GLN A 118 -45.97 21.11 -41.15
N ASN A 119 -46.96 20.41 -40.57
CA ASN A 119 -48.32 20.61 -39.98
C ASN A 119 -48.52 19.57 -38.83
N SER A 120 -49.50 19.55 -37.90
CA SER A 120 -50.88 20.09 -37.72
C SER A 120 -52.05 19.12 -38.00
N ARG A 121 -52.45 18.30 -37.01
CA ARG A 121 -53.85 17.88 -36.64
C ARG A 121 -53.81 17.20 -35.26
N TRP A 122 -54.65 17.43 -34.23
CA TRP A 122 -55.56 18.55 -33.86
C TRP A 122 -55.76 18.59 -32.31
N LYS A 123 -56.23 19.74 -31.77
CA LYS A 123 -56.66 19.98 -30.35
C LYS A 123 -57.87 20.97 -30.34
N ALA A 124 -58.48 21.54 -29.29
CA ALA A 124 -58.37 21.49 -27.81
C ALA A 124 -59.72 21.97 -27.20
N ALA A 125 -60.13 21.49 -26.02
CA ALA A 125 -61.22 22.11 -25.22
C ALA A 125 -61.15 21.70 -23.73
N ARG A 126 -61.53 22.48 -22.70
CA ARG A 126 -61.84 23.93 -22.47
C ARG A 126 -62.08 24.14 -20.95
N ALA A 127 -62.16 25.33 -20.32
CA ALA A 127 -61.35 26.56 -20.34
C ALA A 127 -61.88 27.59 -19.28
N ALA A 128 -61.07 28.62 -18.94
CA ALA A 128 -61.45 29.91 -18.32
C ALA A 128 -61.62 30.05 -16.77
N ILE A 129 -61.35 31.29 -16.28
CA ILE A 129 -60.89 31.79 -14.95
C ILE A 129 -61.15 33.33 -14.92
N PRO A 130 -61.18 34.16 -13.81
CA PRO A 130 -61.23 33.98 -12.32
C PRO A 130 -62.37 34.80 -11.61
N ARG A 131 -62.42 34.88 -10.25
CA ARG A 131 -62.32 36.13 -9.41
C ARG A 131 -62.60 35.95 -7.88
N ARG A 132 -61.99 36.80 -7.04
CA ARG A 132 -62.29 37.09 -5.59
C ARG A 132 -62.86 38.52 -5.44
N PRO A 133 -63.58 38.87 -4.34
CA PRO A 133 -63.02 39.54 -3.12
C PRO A 133 -63.35 38.74 -1.81
N SER A 134 -62.80 38.95 -0.60
CA SER A 134 -62.64 40.13 0.30
C SER A 134 -63.99 40.64 0.89
N THR A 135 -64.21 40.89 2.20
CA THR A 135 -63.35 40.90 3.42
C THR A 135 -64.19 41.02 4.73
N LEU A 136 -63.64 40.57 5.88
CA LEU A 136 -63.81 41.10 7.28
C LEU A 136 -65.08 40.86 8.17
N ARG A 137 -64.79 40.64 9.48
CA ARG A 137 -65.50 40.99 10.76
C ARG A 137 -66.63 40.13 11.42
N THR A 138 -66.23 39.42 12.49
CA THR A 138 -66.67 39.53 13.93
C THR A 138 -68.12 39.16 14.40
N VAL A 139 -68.24 38.78 15.70
CA VAL A 139 -69.47 38.54 16.55
C VAL A 139 -70.14 37.16 16.29
N THR A 140 -70.08 36.09 17.11
CA THR A 140 -70.25 35.76 18.57
C THR A 140 -71.68 35.40 19.02
N VAL A 141 -71.81 34.37 19.88
CA VAL A 141 -73.03 33.82 20.57
C VAL A 141 -74.02 33.13 19.59
N VAL A 142 -74.78 32.06 19.88
CA VAL A 142 -75.55 31.64 21.08
C VAL A 142 -75.55 30.10 21.30
N SER A 143 -75.74 29.64 22.56
CA SER A 143 -75.90 28.24 23.02
C SER A 143 -77.36 27.98 23.50
N PRO A 144 -77.78 26.73 23.81
CA PRO A 144 -77.89 26.41 25.25
C PRO A 144 -77.65 24.95 25.71
N GLU A 145 -76.97 24.88 26.86
CA GLU A 145 -76.96 23.90 27.97
C GLU A 145 -78.34 23.58 28.63
N PRO A 146 -78.44 22.82 29.76
CA PRO A 146 -77.77 21.57 30.22
C PRO A 146 -78.86 20.55 30.76
N PRO A 147 -78.66 19.63 31.77
CA PRO A 147 -78.35 19.96 33.18
C PRO A 147 -77.57 18.95 34.08
N LEU A 148 -76.61 19.48 34.88
CA LEU A 148 -76.33 19.16 36.31
C LEU A 148 -75.83 17.72 36.70
N LEU A 149 -75.04 17.49 37.77
CA LEU A 149 -74.72 18.27 39.01
C LEU A 149 -73.26 18.03 39.48
N THR A 150 -72.79 18.79 40.50
CA THR A 150 -71.43 18.82 41.11
C THR A 150 -71.54 18.78 42.66
N PRO A 151 -70.57 19.17 43.55
CA PRO A 151 -69.10 19.47 43.51
C PRO A 151 -68.34 18.66 44.63
N PRO A 152 -67.27 19.09 45.37
CA PRO A 152 -66.30 20.21 45.25
C PRO A 152 -64.78 19.95 45.53
N LEU A 153 -63.89 20.79 44.93
CA LEU A 153 -62.66 21.46 45.49
C LEU A 153 -61.52 20.61 46.16
N THR A 154 -60.22 20.99 46.31
CA THR A 154 -59.35 22.21 46.10
C THR A 154 -57.89 21.69 45.97
N SER A 155 -57.02 22.04 45.00
CA SER A 155 -56.16 23.25 44.78
C SER A 155 -54.72 23.27 45.38
N TYR A 156 -53.70 23.44 44.51
CA TYR A 156 -52.32 24.00 44.71
C TYR A 156 -51.18 23.31 45.53
N SER A 157 -50.21 22.74 44.79
CA SER A 157 -48.76 23.09 44.68
C SER A 157 -47.78 23.29 45.88
N SER A 158 -46.60 22.62 45.72
CA SER A 158 -45.19 23.03 45.99
C SER A 158 -44.53 23.04 47.41
N ASP A 159 -43.24 22.61 47.40
CA ASP A 159 -42.07 22.91 48.26
C ASP A 159 -41.69 22.14 49.57
N SER A 160 -40.68 21.25 49.43
CA SER A 160 -39.28 21.39 49.94
C SER A 160 -38.86 21.30 51.44
N VAL A 161 -38.00 20.31 51.74
CA VAL A 161 -36.79 20.30 52.63
C VAL A 161 -36.87 19.93 54.15
N SER A 162 -36.37 18.70 54.45
CA SER A 162 -35.44 18.23 55.53
C SER A 162 -35.75 18.13 57.05
N SER A 163 -35.16 17.08 57.66
CA SER A 163 -34.83 16.83 59.10
C SER A 163 -35.99 16.49 60.06
N ALA A 164 -36.14 15.24 60.56
CA ALA A 164 -35.41 14.56 61.68
C ALA A 164 -35.77 15.14 63.07
N GLU A 165 -36.12 14.40 64.14
CA GLU A 165 -35.99 12.98 64.58
C GLU A 165 -37.08 12.71 65.69
N PRO A 166 -37.14 11.63 66.51
CA PRO A 166 -36.74 10.20 66.39
C PRO A 166 -37.85 9.19 66.87
N TYR A 167 -37.46 7.92 67.06
CA TYR A 167 -38.19 6.78 67.68
C TYR A 167 -39.28 6.04 66.87
N VAL A 168 -39.25 4.71 66.96
CA VAL A 168 -39.85 3.76 66.00
C VAL A 168 -40.47 2.56 66.71
N ALA A 169 -41.63 2.09 66.22
CA ALA A 169 -42.22 0.79 66.54
C ALA A 169 -42.79 0.15 65.24
N PRO A 170 -42.48 -1.13 64.92
CA PRO A 170 -42.88 -1.73 63.64
C PRO A 170 -44.19 -2.55 63.72
N PRO A 171 -45.12 -2.41 62.76
CA PRO A 171 -46.13 -3.43 62.48
C PRO A 171 -45.56 -4.53 61.57
N VAL A 172 -46.05 -5.77 61.72
CA VAL A 172 -45.47 -6.98 61.11
C VAL A 172 -46.01 -7.24 59.69
N GLN A 173 -45.13 -7.69 58.79
CA GLN A 173 -45.48 -8.09 57.42
C GLN A 173 -46.05 -9.52 57.35
N ALA A 174 -47.12 -9.69 56.58
CA ALA A 174 -47.66 -10.97 56.08
C ALA A 174 -48.66 -10.70 54.94
N PRO A 175 -49.05 -11.69 54.11
CA PRO A 175 -48.51 -13.05 54.00
C PRO A 175 -48.00 -13.41 52.59
N VAL A 176 -47.02 -14.32 52.51
CA VAL A 176 -46.91 -15.25 51.38
C VAL A 176 -47.55 -16.56 51.85
N TYR A 177 -48.66 -16.96 51.24
CA TYR A 177 -49.32 -18.21 51.61
C TYR A 177 -48.62 -19.41 50.97
N HIS A 178 -48.31 -20.41 51.79
CA HIS A 178 -48.03 -21.76 51.31
C HIS A 178 -49.36 -22.46 50.99
N ASP A 179 -49.54 -22.94 49.77
CA ASP A 179 -50.61 -23.89 49.44
C ASP A 179 -50.30 -25.27 50.05
N ILE A 180 -51.36 -25.91 50.56
CA ILE A 180 -51.32 -27.11 51.38
C ILE A 180 -52.45 -28.06 50.95
N GLU A 181 -52.14 -29.35 50.81
CA GLU A 181 -53.09 -30.47 50.62
C GLU A 181 -53.85 -30.53 49.27
N ARG A 182 -54.32 -31.68 48.73
CA ARG A 182 -54.36 -33.10 49.20
C ARG A 182 -54.21 -34.06 47.97
N PRO A 183 -54.01 -35.39 48.15
CA PRO A 183 -53.35 -36.23 47.12
C PRO A 183 -54.21 -37.30 46.39
N CYS A 184 -53.59 -37.90 45.37
CA CYS A 184 -53.84 -39.24 44.77
C CYS A 184 -55.16 -39.52 44.04
N LYS A 185 -55.08 -39.74 42.71
CA LYS A 185 -55.18 -41.10 42.11
C LYS A 185 -54.98 -41.16 40.58
N LEU A 186 -54.54 -42.36 40.16
CA LEU A 186 -54.69 -43.01 38.84
C LEU A 186 -53.90 -42.48 37.63
N GLU A 187 -53.77 -43.39 36.67
CA GLU A 187 -52.95 -43.35 35.46
C GLU A 187 -53.80 -42.94 34.24
N LEU A 188 -53.20 -42.26 33.25
CA LEU A 188 -53.04 -42.80 31.89
C LEU A 188 -52.18 -41.89 30.98
N ASP A 189 -51.75 -42.49 29.87
CA ASP A 189 -51.35 -41.93 28.58
C ASP A 189 -50.19 -40.91 28.42
N ARG A 190 -49.32 -41.26 27.47
CA ARG A 190 -48.34 -40.40 26.79
C ARG A 190 -48.84 -40.18 25.36
N GLU A 191 -48.81 -38.94 24.86
CA GLU A 191 -48.74 -38.68 23.41
C GLU A 191 -47.47 -37.89 23.08
N PRO A 192 -46.61 -38.38 22.16
CA PRO A 192 -45.39 -37.67 21.74
C PRO A 192 -45.64 -36.75 20.53
N GLN A 193 -44.97 -35.60 20.50
CA GLN A 193 -44.98 -34.73 19.32
C GLN A 193 -44.12 -35.31 18.18
N LEU A 194 -44.67 -35.29 16.97
CA LEU A 194 -43.99 -35.74 15.75
C LEU A 194 -42.94 -34.73 15.27
N ILE A 195 -41.66 -35.06 15.42
CA ILE A 195 -40.56 -34.38 14.72
C ILE A 195 -40.18 -35.22 13.50
N LEU A 196 -40.55 -34.75 12.30
CA LEU A 196 -40.22 -35.40 11.04
C LEU A 196 -39.05 -34.67 10.35
N HIS A 197 -37.82 -35.18 10.55
CA HIS A 197 -36.67 -34.78 9.74
C HIS A 197 -36.24 -35.91 8.81
N THR A 198 -36.59 -35.78 7.53
CA THR A 198 -36.06 -36.62 6.45
C THR A 198 -34.67 -36.14 6.04
N PRO A 199 -33.62 -36.99 6.10
CA PRO A 199 -32.38 -36.74 5.35
C PRO A 199 -32.63 -36.89 3.83
N PRO A 200 -31.76 -36.32 2.97
CA PRO A 200 -31.94 -36.34 1.53
C PRO A 200 -31.64 -37.72 0.92
N ALA A 201 -32.29 -38.00 -0.21
CA ALA A 201 -31.99 -39.14 -1.06
C ALA A 201 -31.31 -38.68 -2.36
N SER A 202 -30.44 -39.52 -2.92
CA SER A 202 -30.12 -39.54 -4.35
C SER A 202 -29.94 -40.98 -4.79
N THR A 203 -30.83 -41.44 -5.69
CA THR A 203 -30.81 -42.80 -6.22
C THR A 203 -29.94 -42.87 -7.49
N ARG A 204 -29.22 -43.98 -7.67
CA ARG A 204 -28.46 -44.25 -8.90
C ARG A 204 -29.33 -45.06 -9.87
N SER A 205 -29.49 -44.58 -11.09
CA SER A 205 -30.23 -45.27 -12.16
C SER A 205 -29.33 -46.23 -12.96
N SER A 206 -29.95 -47.16 -13.69
CA SER A 206 -29.29 -48.12 -14.59
C SER A 206 -28.92 -47.45 -15.93
N SER A 207 -28.02 -47.97 -16.79
CA SER A 207 -28.24 -49.19 -17.61
C SER A 207 -26.89 -49.73 -18.18
N PRO A 208 -26.75 -50.44 -19.34
CA PRO A 208 -26.19 -51.81 -19.30
C PRO A 208 -25.02 -52.14 -20.25
N SER A 209 -24.59 -53.42 -20.21
CA SER A 209 -24.00 -54.26 -21.30
C SER A 209 -22.50 -54.68 -21.24
N ALA A 210 -22.21 -55.80 -21.92
CA ALA A 210 -20.92 -56.25 -22.47
C ALA A 210 -19.72 -56.64 -21.55
N SER A 211 -19.85 -57.77 -20.85
CA SER A 211 -18.89 -58.91 -20.84
C SER A 211 -17.35 -58.72 -20.88
N SER A 212 -16.69 -59.30 -19.85
CA SER A 212 -15.52 -60.24 -19.90
C SER A 212 -14.11 -59.80 -19.42
N SER A 213 -13.30 -60.84 -19.13
CA SER A 213 -11.86 -60.91 -18.78
C SER A 213 -11.32 -60.34 -17.44
N THR A 214 -11.05 -61.26 -16.52
CA THR A 214 -9.78 -61.48 -15.77
C THR A 214 -9.03 -60.33 -15.07
N SER A 215 -9.15 -60.35 -13.74
CA SER A 215 -8.05 -60.43 -12.74
C SER A 215 -7.00 -59.32 -12.52
N THR A 216 -6.89 -58.97 -11.22
CA THR A 216 -5.68 -58.68 -10.41
C THR A 216 -4.96 -57.30 -10.44
N THR A 217 -4.93 -56.72 -9.23
CA THR A 217 -3.79 -56.12 -8.50
C THR A 217 -3.40 -54.63 -8.67
N THR A 218 -2.82 -54.14 -7.56
CA THR A 218 -2.07 -52.90 -7.29
C THR A 218 -2.83 -51.57 -7.16
N SER A 219 -2.41 -50.83 -6.12
CA SER A 219 -2.45 -49.36 -5.96
C SER A 219 -3.82 -48.65 -5.88
N ASP A 220 -3.98 -47.59 -5.07
CA ASP A 220 -3.08 -47.04 -4.04
C ASP A 220 -3.83 -46.18 -3.00
N MET A 221 -3.13 -45.76 -1.95
CA MET A 221 -3.28 -44.53 -1.11
C MET A 221 -4.71 -44.01 -0.78
N ALA A 222 -5.10 -43.83 0.49
CA ALA A 222 -4.71 -42.73 1.40
C ALA A 222 -5.19 -41.34 0.91
N ASP A 223 -5.54 -40.36 1.77
CA ASP A 223 -5.47 -40.26 3.23
C ASP A 223 -6.45 -39.17 3.71
N GLU A 224 -6.88 -39.16 4.99
CA GLU A 224 -7.02 -37.91 5.77
C GLU A 224 -7.31 -38.14 7.28
N ASN A 225 -6.82 -37.21 8.11
CA ASN A 225 -6.58 -37.39 9.55
C ASN A 225 -7.81 -37.30 10.47
N GLY A 226 -7.77 -38.07 11.56
CA GLY A 226 -8.76 -38.06 12.64
C GLY A 226 -8.18 -38.43 14.01
N SER A 227 -7.26 -37.61 14.54
CA SER A 227 -6.73 -37.68 15.92
C SER A 227 -6.26 -39.06 16.43
N ASP A 228 -5.20 -39.62 15.84
CA ASP A 228 -4.45 -40.68 16.54
C ASP A 228 -3.59 -40.07 17.65
N GLY A 229 -3.89 -40.43 18.91
CA GLY A 229 -3.13 -40.06 20.10
C GLY A 229 -1.86 -40.88 20.25
N GLY A 230 -1.08 -40.99 19.17
CA GLY A 230 0.06 -41.89 19.04
C GLY A 230 1.09 -41.70 20.16
N LEU A 231 1.08 -42.61 21.14
CA LEU A 231 2.12 -42.71 22.15
C LEU A 231 3.43 -43.10 21.47
N VAL A 232 4.24 -42.10 21.08
CA VAL A 232 5.60 -42.29 20.59
C VAL A 232 6.43 -42.88 21.72
N VAL A 233 6.48 -44.22 21.78
CA VAL A 233 7.30 -44.99 22.72
C VAL A 233 8.76 -44.67 22.42
N PRO A 234 9.50 -44.00 23.32
CA PRO A 234 10.92 -43.75 23.13
C PRO A 234 11.62 -45.10 22.99
N ARG A 235 12.46 -45.24 21.96
CA ARG A 235 13.17 -46.50 21.73
C ARG A 235 14.08 -46.80 22.92
N LEU A 236 14.19 -48.07 23.28
CA LEU A 236 14.97 -48.50 24.46
C LEU A 236 16.45 -48.07 24.39
N GLU A 237 16.98 -47.90 23.18
CA GLU A 237 18.35 -47.42 22.87
C GLU A 237 18.62 -45.96 23.31
N ASP A 238 17.59 -45.14 23.46
CA ASP A 238 17.71 -43.76 23.96
C ASP A 238 17.52 -43.63 25.48
N LEU A 239 16.86 -44.62 26.10
CA LEU A 239 16.47 -44.58 27.51
C LEU A 239 17.42 -45.35 28.46
N LEU A 240 18.34 -46.15 27.92
CA LEU A 240 19.26 -47.02 28.65
C LEU A 240 20.70 -46.87 28.13
N ARG A 241 21.32 -45.69 28.32
CA ARG A 241 22.68 -45.40 27.81
C ARG A 241 23.79 -45.61 28.83
N HIS A 242 23.47 -45.70 30.13
CA HIS A 242 24.44 -45.94 31.20
C HIS A 242 24.05 -47.17 32.05
N PRO A 243 25.02 -47.89 32.65
CA PRO A 243 24.73 -49.12 33.41
C PRO A 243 23.86 -48.88 34.65
N GLU A 244 23.86 -47.66 35.20
CA GLU A 244 23.00 -47.24 36.31
C GLU A 244 21.53 -47.08 35.90
N ASP A 245 21.22 -46.95 34.60
CA ASP A 245 19.84 -46.89 34.11
C ASP A 245 19.11 -48.25 34.23
N LEU A 246 19.83 -49.36 34.46
CA LEU A 246 19.26 -50.69 34.63
C LEU A 246 18.29 -50.78 35.82
N GLU A 247 18.51 -50.01 36.90
CA GLU A 247 17.58 -50.00 38.04
C GLU A 247 16.21 -49.41 37.67
N LYS A 248 16.20 -48.42 36.76
CA LYS A 248 15.01 -47.72 36.28
C LYS A 248 14.08 -48.63 35.46
N ILE A 249 14.59 -49.76 34.93
CA ILE A 249 13.80 -50.76 34.20
C ILE A 249 12.64 -51.29 35.07
N SER A 250 12.81 -51.40 36.38
CA SER A 250 11.75 -51.81 37.32
C SER A 250 10.54 -50.86 37.30
N VAL A 251 10.82 -49.56 37.40
CA VAL A 251 9.82 -48.47 37.38
C VAL A 251 9.21 -48.33 35.98
N LEU A 252 10.03 -48.32 34.94
CA LEU A 252 9.58 -48.25 33.55
C LEU A 252 8.68 -49.44 33.19
N LYS A 253 8.99 -50.65 33.66
CA LYS A 253 8.13 -51.82 33.48
C LYS A 253 6.77 -51.63 34.17
N ALA A 254 6.74 -51.10 35.40
CA ALA A 254 5.48 -50.80 36.09
C ALA A 254 4.66 -49.72 35.34
N GLU A 255 5.31 -48.67 34.83
CA GLU A 255 4.65 -47.66 34.00
C GLU A 255 4.10 -48.23 32.69
N TYR A 256 4.87 -49.03 31.96
CA TYR A 256 4.42 -49.65 30.71
C TYR A 256 3.34 -50.70 30.96
N THR A 257 3.36 -51.43 32.08
CA THR A 257 2.25 -52.30 32.48
C THR A 257 0.99 -51.47 32.75
N ARG A 258 1.07 -50.38 33.53
CA ARG A 258 -0.08 -49.50 33.80
C ARG A 258 -0.61 -48.80 32.54
N LYS A 259 0.28 -48.35 31.64
CA LYS A 259 -0.09 -47.78 30.33
C LYS A 259 -0.78 -48.83 29.46
N LYS A 260 -0.26 -50.06 29.42
CA LYS A 260 -0.92 -51.18 28.73
C LYS A 260 -2.29 -51.49 29.36
N GLU A 261 -2.42 -51.58 30.67
CA GLU A 261 -3.69 -51.85 31.34
C GLU A 261 -4.76 -50.80 30.99
N ASN A 262 -4.36 -49.52 30.93
CA ASN A 262 -5.22 -48.41 30.52
C ASN A 262 -5.64 -48.51 29.03
N VAL A 263 -4.70 -48.82 28.13
CA VAL A 263 -5.00 -49.05 26.70
C VAL A 263 -5.86 -50.30 26.50
N ASP A 264 -5.59 -51.39 27.22
CA ASP A 264 -6.40 -52.61 27.20
C ASP A 264 -7.81 -52.36 27.78
N SER A 265 -8.00 -51.41 28.70
CA SER A 265 -9.36 -50.99 29.13
C SER A 265 -10.04 -50.10 28.09
N GLN A 266 -9.35 -49.13 27.51
CA GLN A 266 -9.90 -48.28 26.43
C GLN A 266 -10.28 -49.09 25.19
N LEU A 267 -9.47 -50.09 24.82
CA LEU A 267 -9.80 -51.04 23.75
C LEU A 267 -11.02 -51.92 24.09
N ARG A 268 -11.18 -52.32 25.35
CA ARG A 268 -12.38 -53.09 25.79
C ARG A 268 -13.64 -52.22 25.81
N GLU A 269 -13.52 -50.95 26.19
CA GLU A 269 -14.62 -49.99 26.20
C GLU A 269 -15.02 -49.60 24.77
N GLY A 270 -14.05 -49.19 23.92
CA GLY A 270 -14.30 -48.92 22.51
C GLY A 270 -14.82 -50.14 21.71
N LEU A 271 -14.34 -51.35 22.00
CA LEU A 271 -14.90 -52.57 21.40
C LEU A 271 -16.34 -52.83 21.87
N ARG A 272 -16.67 -52.52 23.13
CA ARG A 272 -18.03 -52.64 23.66
C ARG A 272 -18.95 -51.63 23.00
N ASP A 273 -18.52 -50.38 22.86
CA ASP A 273 -19.30 -49.31 22.21
C ASP A 273 -19.54 -49.61 20.73
N GLN A 274 -18.53 -50.14 20.02
CA GLN A 274 -18.68 -50.60 18.64
C GLN A 274 -19.62 -51.81 18.54
N LEU A 275 -19.53 -52.78 19.45
CA LEU A 275 -20.47 -53.91 19.49
C LEU A 275 -21.90 -53.46 19.82
N GLU A 276 -22.09 -52.50 20.72
CA GLU A 276 -23.41 -51.97 21.05
C GLU A 276 -23.97 -51.09 19.90
N LEU A 277 -23.13 -50.32 19.20
CA LEU A 277 -23.51 -49.60 17.99
C LEU A 277 -23.90 -50.56 16.86
N VAL A 278 -23.17 -51.66 16.67
CA VAL A 278 -23.52 -52.73 15.72
C VAL A 278 -24.81 -53.44 16.15
N GLN A 279 -25.02 -53.69 17.45
CA GLN A 279 -26.26 -54.31 17.94
C GLN A 279 -27.48 -53.39 17.77
N ARG A 280 -27.34 -52.09 18.05
CA ARG A 280 -28.38 -51.07 17.82
C ARG A 280 -28.68 -50.96 16.33
N SER A 281 -27.68 -50.73 15.48
CA SER A 281 -27.89 -50.63 14.02
C SER A 281 -28.43 -51.90 13.39
N LEU A 282 -28.11 -53.10 13.92
CA LEU A 282 -28.73 -54.36 13.49
C LEU A 282 -30.22 -54.45 13.90
N ALA A 283 -30.57 -53.95 15.09
CA ALA A 283 -31.96 -53.84 15.52
C ALA A 283 -32.74 -52.81 14.69
N ASP A 284 -32.16 -51.63 14.44
CA ASP A 284 -32.73 -50.58 13.60
C ASP A 284 -32.90 -51.04 12.15
N LEU A 285 -31.96 -51.82 11.61
CA LEU A 285 -32.06 -52.41 10.27
C LEU A 285 -33.06 -53.57 10.21
N ALA A 286 -33.21 -54.37 11.27
CA ALA A 286 -34.23 -55.40 11.36
C ALA A 286 -35.65 -54.80 11.47
N GLU A 287 -35.80 -53.73 12.26
CA GLU A 287 -37.03 -52.96 12.42
C GLU A 287 -37.36 -52.16 11.15
N GLY A 288 -36.40 -51.49 10.54
CA GLY A 288 -36.55 -50.84 9.24
C GLY A 288 -36.95 -51.82 8.15
N ARG A 289 -36.36 -53.04 8.13
CA ARG A 289 -36.80 -54.12 7.23
C ARG A 289 -38.22 -54.58 7.54
N ARG A 290 -38.63 -54.66 8.81
CA ARG A 290 -40.01 -54.98 9.21
C ARG A 290 -40.97 -53.89 8.71
N GLN A 291 -40.69 -52.63 8.98
CA GLN A 291 -41.49 -51.49 8.50
C GLN A 291 -41.55 -51.41 6.96
N ILE A 292 -40.47 -51.73 6.25
CA ILE A 292 -40.48 -51.84 4.77
C ILE A 292 -41.32 -53.02 4.28
N MET A 293 -41.32 -54.16 4.99
CA MET A 293 -42.22 -55.27 4.66
C MET A 293 -43.68 -54.91 4.97
N ASP A 294 -43.98 -54.32 6.12
CA ASP A 294 -45.32 -53.89 6.51
C ASP A 294 -45.85 -52.79 5.56
N ALA A 295 -45.03 -51.81 5.19
CA ALA A 295 -45.37 -50.76 4.21
C ALA A 295 -45.45 -51.27 2.75
N LYS A 296 -44.95 -52.48 2.45
CA LYS A 296 -45.14 -53.16 1.16
C LYS A 296 -46.35 -54.09 1.17
N MET A 297 -46.56 -54.79 2.27
CA MET A 297 -47.67 -55.73 2.47
C MET A 297 -48.99 -55.01 2.74
N GLY A 298 -48.96 -53.81 3.33
CA GLY A 298 -50.14 -52.96 3.53
C GLY A 298 -50.83 -52.59 2.21
N PRO A 299 -50.14 -51.91 1.26
CA PRO A 299 -50.67 -51.65 -0.08
C PRO A 299 -51.07 -52.93 -0.82
N GLN A 300 -50.26 -54.00 -0.76
CA GLN A 300 -50.63 -55.27 -1.40
C GLN A 300 -51.85 -55.96 -0.75
N GLY A 301 -52.08 -55.75 0.55
CA GLY A 301 -53.27 -56.20 1.27
C GLY A 301 -54.49 -55.36 0.90
N ILE A 302 -54.34 -54.04 0.78
CA ILE A 302 -55.37 -53.12 0.30
C ILE A 302 -55.74 -53.44 -1.16
N ASP A 303 -54.76 -53.65 -2.06
CA ASP A 303 -54.97 -54.03 -3.46
C ASP A 303 -55.67 -55.40 -3.57
N ARG A 304 -55.35 -56.36 -2.70
CA ARG A 304 -56.06 -57.65 -2.61
C ARG A 304 -57.50 -57.48 -2.13
N LEU A 305 -57.71 -56.78 -1.03
CA LEU A 305 -59.06 -56.48 -0.51
C LEU A 305 -59.88 -55.65 -1.50
N TRP A 306 -59.24 -54.80 -2.31
CA TRP A 306 -59.86 -54.04 -3.40
C TRP A 306 -60.24 -54.94 -4.58
N ALA A 307 -59.38 -55.88 -5.00
CA ALA A 307 -59.71 -56.87 -6.02
C ALA A 307 -60.80 -57.87 -5.54
N GLU A 308 -60.73 -58.31 -4.29
CA GLU A 308 -61.71 -59.20 -3.67
C GLU A 308 -63.07 -58.48 -3.53
N SER A 309 -63.11 -57.24 -3.06
CA SER A 309 -64.35 -56.44 -3.01
C SER A 309 -64.89 -56.05 -4.38
N GLN A 310 -64.04 -55.81 -5.39
CA GLN A 310 -64.48 -55.70 -6.80
C GLN A 310 -65.17 -56.98 -7.29
N SER A 311 -64.69 -58.16 -6.88
CA SER A 311 -65.35 -59.42 -7.23
C SER A 311 -66.68 -59.65 -6.50
N ALA A 312 -66.84 -59.06 -5.30
CA ALA A 312 -68.05 -59.18 -4.48
C ALA A 312 -69.16 -58.18 -4.84
N LEU A 313 -68.81 -57.01 -5.40
CA LEU A 313 -69.73 -55.95 -5.81
C LEU A 313 -69.80 -55.86 -7.34
N GLY A 314 -70.70 -56.63 -7.96
CA GLY A 314 -70.79 -56.79 -9.42
C GLY A 314 -70.90 -55.49 -10.25
N ASP A 315 -71.44 -54.41 -9.66
CA ASP A 315 -71.56 -53.09 -10.32
C ASP A 315 -70.51 -52.06 -9.87
N PHE A 316 -69.47 -52.45 -9.12
CA PHE A 316 -68.44 -51.51 -8.66
C PHE A 316 -67.73 -50.80 -9.82
N ALA A 317 -67.55 -51.46 -10.96
CA ALA A 317 -67.00 -50.85 -12.17
C ALA A 317 -67.93 -49.80 -12.82
N GLN A 318 -69.22 -49.77 -12.47
CA GLN A 318 -70.14 -48.69 -12.82
C GLN A 318 -70.05 -47.54 -11.79
N ILE A 319 -69.92 -47.87 -10.51
CA ILE A 319 -69.77 -46.90 -9.40
C ILE A 319 -68.45 -46.12 -9.52
N ASP A 320 -67.34 -46.78 -9.84
CA ASP A 320 -66.04 -46.13 -10.10
C ASP A 320 -66.10 -45.17 -11.31
N LYS A 321 -66.78 -45.58 -12.39
CA LYS A 321 -67.05 -44.70 -13.54
C LYS A 321 -67.93 -43.52 -13.14
N LEU A 322 -68.98 -43.75 -12.35
CA LEU A 322 -69.87 -42.68 -11.86
C LEU A 322 -69.12 -41.71 -10.95
N ALA A 323 -68.26 -42.18 -10.04
CA ALA A 323 -67.44 -41.34 -9.18
C ALA A 323 -66.40 -40.52 -9.97
N LYS A 324 -65.80 -41.11 -11.02
CA LYS A 324 -64.91 -40.40 -11.96
C LYS A 324 -65.68 -39.36 -12.78
N ILE A 325 -66.87 -39.70 -13.28
CA ILE A 325 -67.75 -38.76 -13.99
C ILE A 325 -68.16 -37.61 -13.06
N GLN A 326 -68.56 -37.90 -11.81
CA GLN A 326 -68.94 -36.89 -10.82
C GLN A 326 -67.77 -35.96 -10.48
N ARG A 327 -66.58 -36.50 -10.21
CA ARG A 327 -65.37 -35.70 -9.92
C ARG A 327 -64.96 -34.84 -11.12
N ASN A 328 -65.06 -35.36 -12.34
CA ASN A 328 -64.79 -34.60 -13.55
C ASN A 328 -65.86 -33.53 -13.79
N PHE A 329 -67.14 -33.82 -13.52
CA PHE A 329 -68.24 -32.87 -13.64
C PHE A 329 -68.15 -31.76 -12.60
N GLU A 330 -67.76 -32.08 -11.37
CA GLU A 330 -67.47 -31.12 -10.29
C GLU A 330 -66.28 -30.20 -10.67
N ALA A 331 -65.20 -30.76 -11.24
CA ALA A 331 -64.09 -29.97 -11.76
C ALA A 331 -64.49 -29.06 -12.94
N VAL A 332 -65.35 -29.54 -13.85
CA VAL A 332 -65.89 -28.75 -14.97
C VAL A 332 -66.85 -27.65 -14.48
N LEU A 333 -67.68 -27.93 -13.47
CA LEU A 333 -68.54 -26.93 -12.83
C LEU A 333 -67.71 -25.86 -12.10
N PHE A 334 -66.64 -26.27 -11.42
CA PHE A 334 -65.70 -25.34 -10.78
C PHE A 334 -65.00 -24.45 -11.81
N MET A 335 -64.46 -25.03 -12.89
CA MET A 335 -63.83 -24.30 -13.99
C MET A 335 -64.81 -23.32 -14.65
N LYS A 336 -66.02 -23.78 -15.00
CA LYS A 336 -67.08 -22.94 -15.56
C LYS A 336 -67.43 -21.77 -14.62
N LYS A 337 -67.63 -22.04 -13.33
CA LYS A 337 -67.96 -21.00 -12.36
C LYS A 337 -66.81 -19.98 -12.21
N GLY A 338 -65.57 -20.43 -12.22
CA GLY A 338 -64.40 -19.55 -12.20
C GLY A 338 -64.34 -18.64 -13.43
N MET A 339 -64.60 -19.18 -14.63
CA MET A 339 -64.70 -18.37 -15.86
C MET A 339 -65.86 -17.36 -15.79
N GLU A 340 -67.00 -17.72 -15.17
CA GLU A 340 -68.16 -16.83 -15.00
C GLU A 340 -67.94 -15.72 -13.97
N THR A 341 -67.05 -15.89 -12.97
CA THR A 341 -66.71 -14.81 -12.01
C THR A 341 -65.45 -14.03 -12.37
N PHE A 342 -64.53 -14.58 -13.18
CA PHE A 342 -63.19 -14.05 -13.43
C PHE A 342 -63.14 -12.54 -13.70
N HIS A 343 -63.94 -12.03 -14.64
CA HIS A 343 -63.93 -10.59 -14.97
C HIS A 343 -64.48 -9.69 -13.83
N ALA A 344 -65.38 -10.20 -13.00
CA ALA A 344 -65.85 -9.50 -11.80
C ALA A 344 -64.79 -9.52 -10.68
N ASP A 345 -64.10 -10.64 -10.51
CA ASP A 345 -62.99 -10.78 -9.55
C ASP A 345 -61.79 -9.88 -9.95
N VAL A 346 -61.49 -9.74 -11.24
CA VAL A 346 -60.49 -8.79 -11.77
C VAL A 346 -60.93 -7.33 -11.57
N ALA A 347 -62.18 -6.98 -11.88
CA ALA A 347 -62.68 -5.61 -11.68
C ALA A 347 -62.68 -5.17 -10.19
N GLU A 348 -62.88 -6.11 -9.27
CA GLU A 348 -62.76 -5.87 -7.83
C GLU A 348 -61.29 -5.70 -7.39
N VAL A 349 -60.35 -6.41 -8.00
CA VAL A 349 -58.90 -6.18 -7.84
C VAL A 349 -58.52 -4.78 -8.31
N GLU A 350 -58.96 -4.36 -9.51
CA GLU A 350 -58.75 -2.99 -9.99
C GLU A 350 -59.37 -1.94 -9.08
N ARG A 351 -60.52 -2.23 -8.45
CA ARG A 351 -61.15 -1.31 -7.48
C ARG A 351 -60.26 -1.11 -6.26
N MET A 352 -59.71 -2.19 -5.70
CA MET A 352 -58.79 -2.13 -4.55
C MET A 352 -57.46 -1.44 -4.90
N LEU A 353 -56.87 -1.73 -6.07
CA LEU A 353 -55.66 -1.05 -6.55
C LEU A 353 -55.88 0.47 -6.67
N ARG A 354 -57.04 0.89 -7.18
CA ARG A 354 -57.43 2.31 -7.32
C ARG A 354 -57.69 3.02 -5.98
N GLU A 355 -57.92 2.27 -4.91
CA GLU A 355 -58.04 2.80 -3.54
C GLU A 355 -56.67 2.92 -2.87
N ASP A 356 -55.77 1.96 -3.08
CA ASP A 356 -54.38 2.02 -2.62
C ASP A 356 -53.55 3.10 -3.36
N ASP A 357 -53.90 3.44 -4.61
CA ASP A 357 -53.41 4.62 -5.36
C ASP A 357 -53.66 5.95 -4.62
N MET A 358 -54.70 6.04 -3.78
CA MET A 358 -55.07 7.26 -3.06
C MET A 358 -54.33 7.41 -1.72
N ASP A 359 -53.73 6.33 -1.21
CA ASP A 359 -52.95 6.28 0.05
C ASP A 359 -51.68 5.43 -0.14
N MET A 360 -50.81 5.91 -1.03
CA MET A 360 -49.60 5.20 -1.49
C MET A 360 -48.55 4.94 -0.38
N GLU A 361 -48.58 5.69 0.73
CA GLU A 361 -47.70 5.46 1.89
C GLU A 361 -48.17 4.28 2.77
N ASN A 362 -49.46 3.91 2.67
CA ASN A 362 -50.08 2.94 3.57
C ASN A 362 -50.57 1.68 2.82
N GLN A 363 -51.16 1.81 1.63
CA GLN A 363 -51.64 0.71 0.79
C GLN A 363 -52.35 -0.40 1.61
N PRO A 364 -53.51 -0.09 2.22
CA PRO A 364 -54.20 -1.02 3.12
C PRO A 364 -54.67 -2.31 2.45
N ASN A 365 -54.95 -2.30 1.14
CA ASN A 365 -55.47 -3.45 0.42
C ASN A 365 -54.39 -4.37 -0.17
N LEU A 366 -53.10 -3.99 -0.20
CA LEU A 366 -51.98 -4.73 -0.79
C LEU A 366 -52.02 -6.25 -0.54
N LEU A 367 -52.29 -6.69 0.69
CA LEU A 367 -52.35 -8.11 1.04
C LEU A 367 -53.62 -8.82 0.49
N ASN A 368 -54.75 -8.12 0.44
CA ASN A 368 -56.00 -8.62 -0.16
C ASN A 368 -55.85 -8.74 -1.68
N VAL A 369 -55.29 -7.71 -2.31
CA VAL A 369 -54.94 -7.68 -3.73
C VAL A 369 -53.97 -8.81 -4.07
N HIS A 370 -52.88 -8.98 -3.32
CA HIS A 370 -51.92 -10.08 -3.52
C HIS A 370 -52.58 -11.46 -3.49
N MET A 371 -53.46 -11.69 -2.51
CA MET A 371 -54.19 -12.96 -2.36
C MET A 371 -55.24 -13.17 -3.45
N ALA A 372 -55.87 -12.11 -3.96
CA ALA A 372 -56.82 -12.17 -5.07
C ALA A 372 -56.10 -12.44 -6.41
N ILE A 373 -55.09 -11.63 -6.74
CA ILE A 373 -54.23 -11.84 -7.93
C ILE A 373 -53.60 -13.22 -7.92
N SER A 374 -53.12 -13.71 -6.77
CA SER A 374 -52.56 -15.06 -6.68
C SER A 374 -53.57 -16.15 -7.03
N ARG A 375 -54.83 -16.04 -6.59
CA ARG A 375 -55.90 -16.99 -6.96
C ARG A 375 -56.24 -16.93 -8.45
N LEU A 376 -56.28 -15.73 -9.03
CA LEU A 376 -56.57 -15.51 -10.44
C LEU A 376 -55.44 -16.05 -11.34
N ARG A 377 -54.16 -15.82 -10.96
CA ARG A 377 -52.98 -16.43 -11.58
C ARG A 377 -53.02 -17.96 -11.49
N ASP A 378 -53.29 -18.52 -10.31
CA ASP A 378 -53.34 -19.98 -10.13
C ASP A 378 -54.50 -20.63 -10.91
N PHE A 379 -55.64 -19.94 -11.04
CA PHE A 379 -56.77 -20.36 -11.88
C PHE A 379 -56.40 -20.34 -13.38
N ARG A 380 -55.80 -19.24 -13.87
CA ARG A 380 -55.28 -19.11 -15.24
C ARG A 380 -54.27 -20.22 -15.57
N ASP A 381 -53.27 -20.43 -14.71
CA ASP A 381 -52.20 -21.42 -14.88
C ASP A 381 -52.72 -22.87 -14.79
N GLU A 382 -53.91 -23.12 -14.20
CA GLU A 382 -54.61 -24.41 -14.26
C GLU A 382 -55.44 -24.56 -15.54
N ALA A 383 -56.23 -23.56 -15.92
CA ALA A 383 -57.04 -23.60 -17.15
C ALA A 383 -56.17 -23.80 -18.41
N MET A 384 -55.05 -23.07 -18.51
CA MET A 384 -54.10 -23.18 -19.62
C MET A 384 -53.40 -24.55 -19.66
N ASP A 385 -53.07 -25.14 -18.51
CA ASP A 385 -52.48 -26.48 -18.44
C ASP A 385 -53.50 -27.57 -18.87
N GLN A 386 -54.76 -27.46 -18.45
CA GLN A 386 -55.82 -28.37 -18.89
C GLN A 386 -56.00 -28.36 -20.42
N ILE A 387 -56.00 -27.19 -21.07
CA ILE A 387 -56.10 -27.09 -22.53
C ILE A 387 -54.81 -27.56 -23.23
N ARG A 388 -53.62 -27.25 -22.69
CA ARG A 388 -52.34 -27.77 -23.22
C ARG A 388 -52.26 -29.30 -23.17
N ARG A 389 -52.83 -29.92 -22.13
CA ARG A 389 -52.99 -31.39 -22.03
C ARG A 389 -53.99 -31.93 -23.07
N ALA A 390 -55.08 -31.21 -23.33
CA ALA A 390 -56.07 -31.55 -24.36
C ALA A 390 -55.56 -31.34 -25.81
N LYS A 391 -54.54 -30.48 -25.98
CA LYS A 391 -53.88 -30.12 -27.27
C LYS A 391 -54.77 -29.36 -28.26
N ASP A 392 -55.85 -28.73 -27.80
CA ASP A 392 -56.67 -27.85 -28.63
C ASP A 392 -56.07 -26.43 -28.66
N LYS A 393 -55.43 -26.10 -29.79
CA LYS A 393 -54.83 -24.79 -30.04
C LYS A 393 -55.86 -23.67 -30.28
N SER A 394 -57.11 -24.00 -30.60
CA SER A 394 -58.15 -22.99 -30.86
C SER A 394 -58.68 -22.41 -29.55
N SER A 395 -59.04 -23.27 -28.60
CA SER A 395 -59.46 -22.84 -27.26
C SER A 395 -58.32 -22.20 -26.43
N GLU A 396 -57.05 -22.55 -26.69
CA GLU A 396 -55.90 -21.89 -26.03
C GLU A 396 -55.81 -20.40 -26.39
N ALA A 397 -56.09 -20.02 -27.64
CA ALA A 397 -56.11 -18.62 -28.06
C ALA A 397 -57.25 -17.84 -27.38
N THR A 398 -58.47 -18.39 -27.35
CA THR A 398 -59.63 -17.76 -26.72
C THR A 398 -59.48 -17.61 -25.19
N LEU A 399 -58.85 -18.57 -24.50
CA LEU A 399 -58.50 -18.36 -23.08
C LEU A 399 -57.46 -17.24 -22.90
N THR A 400 -56.48 -17.13 -23.79
CA THR A 400 -55.46 -16.06 -23.70
C THR A 400 -56.12 -14.68 -23.82
N GLU A 401 -57.05 -14.50 -24.76
CA GLU A 401 -57.87 -13.28 -24.93
C GLU A 401 -58.75 -12.98 -23.70
N LEU A 402 -59.38 -13.99 -23.11
CA LEU A 402 -60.18 -13.85 -21.88
C LEU A 402 -59.34 -13.48 -20.64
N PHE A 403 -58.05 -13.80 -20.63
CA PHE A 403 -57.15 -13.56 -19.50
C PHE A 403 -56.28 -12.30 -19.62
N GLU A 404 -56.27 -11.62 -20.77
CA GLU A 404 -55.42 -10.43 -21.06
C GLU A 404 -55.57 -9.33 -19.99
N GLY A 405 -56.80 -9.04 -19.53
CA GLY A 405 -57.07 -8.03 -18.51
C GLY A 405 -56.56 -8.36 -17.09
N LEU A 406 -56.10 -9.60 -16.83
CA LEU A 406 -55.40 -9.91 -15.59
C LEU A 406 -53.95 -9.43 -15.62
N ASP A 407 -53.29 -9.44 -16.79
CA ASP A 407 -51.88 -9.09 -16.88
C ASP A 407 -51.64 -7.58 -16.69
N SER A 408 -52.59 -6.72 -17.09
CA SER A 408 -52.56 -5.29 -16.75
C SER A 408 -52.81 -5.01 -15.25
N ALA A 409 -53.68 -5.77 -14.59
CA ALA A 409 -53.87 -5.69 -13.14
C ALA A 409 -52.67 -6.24 -12.35
N ILE A 410 -51.87 -7.12 -12.97
CA ILE A 410 -50.60 -7.61 -12.45
C ILE A 410 -49.53 -6.52 -12.53
N GLU A 411 -49.36 -5.86 -13.66
CA GLU A 411 -48.35 -4.79 -13.82
C GLU A 411 -48.59 -3.65 -12.81
N TRP A 412 -49.83 -3.21 -12.62
CA TRP A 412 -50.18 -2.16 -11.64
C TRP A 412 -49.87 -2.57 -10.19
N PHE A 413 -50.11 -3.83 -9.81
CA PHE A 413 -49.72 -4.34 -8.49
C PHE A 413 -48.20 -4.44 -8.34
N ASP A 414 -47.48 -4.81 -9.39
CA ASP A 414 -46.03 -4.93 -9.38
C ASP A 414 -45.35 -3.53 -9.31
N ASP A 415 -45.96 -2.49 -9.89
CA ASP A 415 -45.58 -1.08 -9.71
C ASP A 415 -45.79 -0.58 -8.27
N HIS A 416 -46.92 -0.92 -7.63
CA HIS A 416 -47.13 -0.64 -6.20
C HIS A 416 -46.09 -1.34 -5.34
N LEU A 417 -45.82 -2.62 -5.60
CA LEU A 417 -44.83 -3.41 -4.88
C LEU A 417 -43.41 -2.84 -5.05
N GLY A 418 -43.04 -2.44 -6.27
CA GLY A 418 -41.76 -1.81 -6.57
C GLY A 418 -41.59 -0.47 -5.86
N THR A 419 -42.61 0.38 -5.92
CA THR A 419 -42.66 1.68 -5.22
C THR A 419 -42.55 1.51 -3.71
N ALA A 420 -43.24 0.52 -3.14
CA ALA A 420 -43.13 0.18 -1.73
C ALA A 420 -41.72 -0.32 -1.36
N CYS A 421 -41.06 -1.11 -2.22
CA CYS A 421 -39.70 -1.59 -2.00
C CYS A 421 -38.65 -0.46 -2.02
N MET A 422 -38.76 0.51 -2.93
CA MET A 422 -37.86 1.67 -2.96
C MET A 422 -37.98 2.53 -1.69
N ASN A 423 -39.20 2.66 -1.16
CA ASN A 423 -39.49 3.58 -0.04
C ASN A 423 -39.31 2.96 1.35
N ILE A 424 -38.75 1.75 1.49
CA ILE A 424 -38.60 1.06 2.79
C ILE A 424 -37.85 1.89 3.83
N ILE A 425 -36.72 2.51 3.48
CA ILE A 425 -35.91 3.29 4.42
C ILE A 425 -36.70 4.53 4.92
N PRO A 426 -37.29 5.38 4.04
CA PRO A 426 -38.25 6.41 4.45
C PRO A 426 -39.43 5.90 5.30
N LEU A 427 -40.08 4.78 4.93
CA LEU A 427 -41.23 4.24 5.66
C LEU A 427 -40.88 3.82 7.10
N ILE A 428 -39.65 3.34 7.33
CA ILE A 428 -39.15 3.04 8.69
C ILE A 428 -38.84 4.32 9.46
N GLN A 429 -38.27 5.34 8.80
CA GLN A 429 -37.98 6.64 9.42
C GLN A 429 -39.26 7.41 9.81
N SER A 430 -40.33 7.27 9.02
CA SER A 430 -41.69 7.77 9.31
C SER A 430 -42.51 6.85 10.24
N ASP A 431 -41.90 5.81 10.81
CA ASP A 431 -42.49 4.82 11.72
C ASP A 431 -43.70 4.02 11.19
N ASN A 432 -43.94 3.97 9.87
CA ASN A 432 -45.00 3.12 9.28
C ASN A 432 -44.58 1.65 9.19
N ARG A 433 -44.38 1.04 10.36
CA ARG A 433 -44.08 -0.40 10.51
C ARG A 433 -45.15 -1.29 9.90
N SER A 434 -46.39 -0.81 9.81
CA SER A 434 -47.52 -1.61 9.31
C SER A 434 -47.38 -1.95 7.82
N MET A 435 -46.89 -1.00 7.02
CA MET A 435 -46.67 -1.20 5.58
C MET A 435 -45.47 -2.11 5.31
N VAL A 436 -44.36 -1.89 6.04
CA VAL A 436 -43.17 -2.76 5.98
C VAL A 436 -43.51 -4.22 6.30
N VAL A 437 -44.38 -4.47 7.28
CA VAL A 437 -44.87 -5.83 7.61
C VAL A 437 -45.78 -6.40 6.50
N ARG A 438 -46.70 -5.61 5.92
CA ARG A 438 -47.53 -6.07 4.77
C ARG A 438 -46.65 -6.50 3.59
N LEU A 439 -45.70 -5.65 3.22
CA LEU A 439 -44.73 -5.90 2.15
C LEU A 439 -43.88 -7.16 2.42
N ALA A 440 -43.33 -7.27 3.63
CA ALA A 440 -42.52 -8.44 4.03
C ALA A 440 -43.33 -9.74 4.03
N VAL A 441 -44.63 -9.70 4.39
CA VAL A 441 -45.53 -10.87 4.33
C VAL A 441 -45.78 -11.31 2.88
N VAL A 442 -46.04 -10.36 1.96
CA VAL A 442 -46.20 -10.66 0.52
C VAL A 442 -44.95 -11.34 -0.04
N ILE A 443 -43.78 -10.73 0.12
CA ILE A 443 -42.51 -11.27 -0.40
C ILE A 443 -42.16 -12.62 0.27
N ALA A 444 -42.44 -12.80 1.57
CA ALA A 444 -42.18 -14.05 2.27
C ALA A 444 -43.14 -15.20 1.92
N ASN A 445 -44.38 -14.87 1.50
CA ASN A 445 -45.34 -15.83 0.96
C ASN A 445 -44.91 -16.29 -0.43
N GLU A 446 -44.49 -15.35 -1.30
CA GLU A 446 -44.06 -15.66 -2.66
C GLU A 446 -42.71 -16.39 -2.71
N GLU A 447 -41.73 -16.03 -1.87
CA GLU A 447 -40.50 -16.84 -1.71
C GLU A 447 -40.85 -18.29 -1.33
N LYS A 448 -41.87 -18.50 -0.48
CA LYS A 448 -42.36 -19.83 -0.09
C LYS A 448 -43.12 -20.52 -1.21
N ASN A 449 -43.71 -19.80 -2.17
CA ASN A 449 -44.34 -20.37 -3.35
C ASN A 449 -43.29 -20.74 -4.40
N ASP A 450 -42.43 -19.81 -4.79
CA ASP A 450 -41.31 -20.02 -5.72
C ASP A 450 -40.40 -21.18 -5.29
N ALA A 451 -40.14 -21.33 -3.99
CA ALA A 451 -39.40 -22.47 -3.45
C ALA A 451 -40.10 -23.83 -3.70
N LYS A 452 -41.44 -23.91 -3.59
CA LYS A 452 -42.20 -25.12 -3.96
C LYS A 452 -42.13 -25.36 -5.45
N VAL A 453 -42.32 -24.32 -6.26
CA VAL A 453 -42.31 -24.41 -7.73
C VAL A 453 -40.96 -24.93 -8.22
N ARG A 454 -39.86 -24.34 -7.73
CA ARG A 454 -38.49 -24.77 -8.03
C ARG A 454 -38.27 -26.23 -7.62
N ALA A 455 -38.61 -26.61 -6.39
CA ALA A 455 -38.49 -28.01 -5.92
C ALA A 455 -39.34 -29.00 -6.75
N LEU A 456 -40.54 -28.62 -7.19
CA LEU A 456 -41.37 -29.42 -8.08
C LEU A 456 -40.81 -29.53 -9.50
N GLN A 457 -40.17 -28.47 -10.02
CA GLN A 457 -39.50 -28.48 -11.32
C GLN A 457 -38.24 -29.35 -11.30
N ASP A 458 -37.42 -29.26 -10.24
CA ASP A 458 -36.19 -30.03 -10.11
C ASP A 458 -36.50 -31.53 -9.88
N ALA A 459 -37.46 -31.86 -9.00
CA ALA A 459 -37.95 -33.23 -8.85
C ALA A 459 -38.58 -33.82 -10.14
N GLN A 460 -39.09 -32.97 -11.06
CA GLN A 460 -39.54 -33.40 -12.38
C GLN A 460 -38.40 -33.69 -13.35
N LYS A 461 -37.28 -32.95 -13.27
CA LYS A 461 -36.07 -33.22 -14.07
C LYS A 461 -35.40 -34.51 -13.63
N ASP A 462 -35.21 -34.67 -12.32
CA ASP A 462 -34.43 -35.79 -11.76
C ASP A 462 -35.19 -37.12 -11.82
N HIS A 463 -36.52 -37.09 -11.66
CA HIS A 463 -37.34 -38.30 -11.48
C HIS A 463 -38.64 -38.29 -12.31
N GLU A 464 -38.52 -38.31 -13.65
CA GLU A 464 -39.65 -38.37 -14.61
C GLU A 464 -40.70 -39.45 -14.26
N TYR A 465 -40.27 -40.62 -13.80
CA TYR A 465 -41.18 -41.71 -13.40
C TYR A 465 -42.01 -41.38 -12.13
N LEU A 466 -41.43 -40.69 -11.14
CA LEU A 466 -42.19 -40.22 -9.97
C LEU A 466 -43.12 -39.06 -10.34
N ALA A 467 -42.66 -38.13 -11.19
CA ALA A 467 -43.49 -37.06 -11.73
C ALA A 467 -44.77 -37.59 -12.40
N SER A 468 -44.74 -38.76 -13.04
CA SER A 468 -45.93 -39.40 -13.61
C SER A 468 -47.05 -39.67 -12.58
N ARG A 469 -46.72 -39.97 -11.32
CA ARG A 469 -47.68 -40.30 -10.26
C ARG A 469 -48.19 -39.09 -9.47
N PHE A 470 -47.41 -38.01 -9.38
CA PHE A 470 -47.83 -36.79 -8.66
C PHE A 470 -48.67 -35.81 -9.51
N LYS A 471 -48.68 -35.96 -10.86
CA LYS A 471 -49.44 -35.11 -11.81
C LYS A 471 -50.95 -35.01 -11.55
N SER A 472 -51.55 -35.91 -10.76
CA SER A 472 -52.99 -35.95 -10.45
C SER A 472 -53.41 -35.16 -9.20
N MET A 473 -52.47 -34.60 -8.43
CA MET A 473 -52.77 -33.91 -7.15
C MET A 473 -52.49 -32.39 -7.19
N ASN A 474 -51.98 -31.87 -8.31
CA ASN A 474 -51.18 -30.66 -8.31
C ASN A 474 -51.97 -29.36 -8.59
N ILE A 475 -52.87 -28.98 -7.68
CA ILE A 475 -53.48 -27.64 -7.63
C ILE A 475 -52.53 -26.70 -6.88
N GLY A 476 -51.93 -25.75 -7.59
CA GLY A 476 -51.02 -24.75 -7.04
C GLY A 476 -50.21 -24.02 -8.13
N PRO A 477 -49.43 -22.99 -7.77
CA PRO A 477 -48.65 -22.20 -8.72
C PRO A 477 -47.63 -23.07 -9.46
N LYS A 478 -47.37 -22.72 -10.73
CA LYS A 478 -46.50 -23.48 -11.66
C LYS A 478 -45.35 -22.63 -12.24
N THR A 479 -45.48 -21.31 -12.12
CA THR A 479 -44.56 -20.27 -12.57
C THR A 479 -43.78 -19.70 -11.38
N ILE A 480 -42.50 -19.38 -11.57
CA ILE A 480 -41.66 -18.69 -10.57
C ILE A 480 -41.87 -17.18 -10.78
N ARG A 481 -42.16 -16.45 -9.71
CA ARG A 481 -42.57 -15.02 -9.75
C ARG A 481 -41.41 -14.06 -9.47
N GLY A 482 -40.39 -14.48 -8.72
CA GLY A 482 -39.12 -13.75 -8.60
C GLY A 482 -39.13 -12.50 -7.72
N TYR A 483 -40.24 -12.21 -7.01
CA TYR A 483 -40.38 -10.98 -6.21
C TYR A 483 -39.27 -10.72 -5.19
N LYS A 484 -38.65 -11.78 -4.64
CA LYS A 484 -37.50 -11.62 -3.74
C LYS A 484 -36.25 -11.11 -4.46
N GLU A 485 -36.03 -11.53 -5.70
CA GLU A 485 -34.89 -11.10 -6.52
C GLU A 485 -35.09 -9.64 -6.97
N ASN A 486 -36.33 -9.27 -7.34
CA ASN A 486 -36.71 -7.87 -7.58
C ASN A 486 -36.53 -7.00 -6.33
N PHE A 487 -36.96 -7.46 -5.15
CA PHE A 487 -36.78 -6.76 -3.87
C PHE A 487 -35.29 -6.49 -3.57
N LEU A 488 -34.41 -7.46 -3.77
CA LEU A 488 -32.97 -7.26 -3.57
C LEU A 488 -32.40 -6.21 -4.54
N LYS A 489 -32.88 -6.19 -5.79
CA LYS A 489 -32.51 -5.19 -6.78
C LYS A 489 -33.06 -3.79 -6.48
N SER A 490 -34.22 -3.68 -5.82
CA SER A 490 -34.73 -2.39 -5.33
C SER A 490 -33.82 -1.75 -4.28
N ILE A 491 -33.09 -2.54 -3.48
CA ILE A 491 -32.11 -2.02 -2.51
C ILE A 491 -30.94 -1.33 -3.24
N GLU A 492 -30.44 -1.95 -4.31
CA GLU A 492 -29.38 -1.39 -5.16
C GLU A 492 -29.83 -0.10 -5.86
N LEU A 493 -31.03 -0.13 -6.47
CA LEU A 493 -31.60 1.00 -7.19
C LEU A 493 -31.96 2.18 -6.27
N TYR A 494 -32.29 1.94 -4.99
CA TYR A 494 -32.47 2.98 -3.99
C TYR A 494 -31.15 3.67 -3.63
N ALA A 495 -30.07 2.90 -3.45
CA ALA A 495 -28.76 3.44 -3.07
C ALA A 495 -28.04 4.14 -4.23
N GLN A 496 -28.24 3.70 -5.48
CA GLN A 496 -27.54 4.20 -6.67
C GLN A 496 -27.56 5.75 -6.84
N PRO A 497 -28.70 6.47 -6.76
CA PRO A 497 -28.69 7.94 -6.87
C PRO A 497 -27.90 8.62 -5.74
N ASN A 498 -27.97 8.08 -4.51
CA ASN A 498 -27.23 8.64 -3.37
C ASN A 498 -25.70 8.45 -3.53
N PHE A 499 -25.27 7.36 -4.18
CA PHE A 499 -23.87 7.13 -4.56
C PHE A 499 -23.38 8.10 -5.65
N GLU A 500 -24.23 8.43 -6.63
CA GLU A 500 -23.90 9.38 -7.70
C GLU A 500 -23.84 10.83 -7.19
N ASP A 501 -24.79 11.27 -6.36
CA ASP A 501 -24.73 12.55 -5.64
C ASP A 501 -23.48 12.64 -4.75
N SER A 502 -23.06 11.52 -4.16
CA SER A 502 -21.82 11.43 -3.37
C SER A 502 -20.56 11.46 -4.25
N LYS A 503 -20.63 10.94 -5.48
CA LYS A 503 -19.56 10.97 -6.50
C LYS A 503 -19.26 12.41 -6.94
N GLN A 504 -20.31 13.17 -7.23
CA GLN A 504 -20.19 14.57 -7.64
C GLN A 504 -19.64 15.45 -6.51
N GLN A 505 -20.17 15.30 -5.28
CA GLN A 505 -19.65 16.03 -4.10
C GLN A 505 -18.19 15.71 -3.77
N PHE A 506 -17.72 14.48 -4.05
CA PHE A 506 -16.33 14.08 -3.85
C PHE A 506 -15.38 14.65 -4.91
N LEU A 507 -15.83 14.75 -6.16
CA LEU A 507 -15.08 15.39 -7.25
C LEU A 507 -14.94 16.90 -7.05
N ASP A 508 -15.95 17.57 -6.48
CA ASP A 508 -15.91 19.00 -6.14
C ASP A 508 -15.01 19.32 -4.93
N ASP A 509 -15.03 18.49 -3.87
CA ASP A 509 -14.29 18.72 -2.63
C ASP A 509 -13.91 17.37 -1.95
N PRO A 510 -12.70 16.84 -2.20
CA PRO A 510 -12.28 15.53 -1.70
C PRO A 510 -12.35 15.36 -0.17
N ASP A 511 -12.13 16.44 0.60
CA ASP A 511 -12.21 16.43 2.07
C ASP A 511 -13.65 16.21 2.59
N ARG A 512 -14.66 16.29 1.72
CA ARG A 512 -16.07 16.02 2.07
C ARG A 512 -16.48 14.56 1.93
N LEU A 513 -15.61 13.65 1.51
CA LEU A 513 -15.88 12.21 1.41
C LEU A 513 -16.51 11.61 2.68
N GLU A 514 -16.07 12.08 3.87
CA GLU A 514 -16.63 11.66 5.15
C GLU A 514 -18.04 12.23 5.45
N LYS A 515 -18.40 13.36 4.84
CA LYS A 515 -19.69 14.04 5.02
C LYS A 515 -20.74 13.55 4.01
N SER A 516 -20.36 13.31 2.76
CA SER A 516 -21.27 12.78 1.72
C SER A 516 -21.81 11.42 2.15
N PHE A 517 -20.96 10.47 2.52
CA PHE A 517 -21.36 9.13 2.99
C PHE A 517 -22.02 9.08 4.38
N LYS A 518 -22.54 10.19 4.93
CA LYS A 518 -23.31 10.16 6.18
C LYS A 518 -24.63 9.38 6.03
N TRP A 519 -25.29 9.44 4.87
CA TRP A 519 -26.55 8.71 4.62
C TRP A 519 -26.34 7.19 4.74
N PHE A 520 -25.28 6.66 4.14
CA PHE A 520 -24.92 5.24 4.13
C PHE A 520 -24.94 4.59 5.53
N PHE A 521 -24.29 5.23 6.51
CA PHE A 521 -24.26 4.71 7.89
C PHE A 521 -25.58 4.94 8.65
N ASN A 522 -26.35 5.97 8.31
CA ASN A 522 -27.68 6.20 8.88
C ASN A 522 -28.68 5.13 8.42
N ASP A 523 -28.64 4.76 7.13
CA ASP A 523 -29.48 3.70 6.54
C ASP A 523 -29.20 2.36 7.21
N LEU A 524 -27.94 1.94 7.27
CA LEU A 524 -27.55 0.69 7.92
C LEU A 524 -27.95 0.65 9.41
N PHE A 525 -27.89 1.79 10.12
CA PHE A 525 -28.39 1.91 11.49
C PHE A 525 -29.92 1.84 11.58
N THR A 526 -30.65 2.44 10.62
CA THR A 526 -32.11 2.35 10.49
C THR A 526 -32.55 0.90 10.23
N VAL A 527 -31.85 0.17 9.36
CA VAL A 527 -32.06 -1.27 9.13
C VAL A 527 -31.77 -2.07 10.41
N GLN A 528 -30.68 -1.77 11.11
CA GLN A 528 -30.28 -2.46 12.34
C GLN A 528 -31.33 -2.34 13.45
N GLN A 529 -31.81 -1.12 13.73
CA GLN A 529 -32.72 -0.85 14.85
C GLN A 529 -34.19 -1.06 14.48
N GLY A 530 -34.61 -0.58 13.31
CA GLY A 530 -36.01 -0.56 12.89
C GLY A 530 -36.48 -1.83 12.17
N MET A 531 -35.69 -2.37 11.23
CA MET A 531 -36.20 -3.40 10.32
C MET A 531 -36.07 -4.84 10.83
N GLN A 532 -35.08 -5.15 11.66
CA GLN A 532 -34.80 -6.53 12.10
C GLN A 532 -35.96 -7.23 12.84
N SER A 533 -36.89 -6.47 13.41
CA SER A 533 -38.08 -6.97 14.11
C SER A 533 -39.31 -7.15 13.19
N LEU A 534 -39.33 -6.50 12.02
CA LEU A 534 -40.49 -6.42 11.12
C LEU A 534 -40.46 -7.49 10.01
N VAL A 535 -39.29 -8.01 9.69
CA VAL A 535 -39.09 -8.98 8.57
C VAL A 535 -38.73 -10.38 9.09
N PRO A 536 -38.94 -11.45 8.29
CA PRO A 536 -38.62 -12.81 8.71
C PRO A 536 -37.13 -13.01 9.04
N LYS A 537 -36.83 -13.50 10.26
CA LYS A 537 -35.45 -13.77 10.73
C LYS A 537 -34.60 -14.62 9.77
N LYS A 538 -35.23 -15.49 8.97
CA LYS A 538 -34.60 -16.29 7.90
C LYS A 538 -33.80 -15.45 6.88
N TRP A 539 -34.18 -14.19 6.66
CA TRP A 539 -33.52 -13.32 5.69
C TRP A 539 -32.24 -12.67 6.22
N LYS A 540 -31.97 -12.68 7.54
CA LYS A 540 -30.82 -12.01 8.17
C LYS A 540 -30.62 -10.57 7.65
N ILE A 541 -31.70 -9.79 7.52
CA ILE A 541 -31.77 -8.63 6.62
C ILE A 541 -30.65 -7.59 6.78
N PHE A 542 -30.15 -7.37 8.00
CA PHE A 542 -29.02 -6.48 8.27
C PHE A 542 -27.71 -6.95 7.61
N LYS A 543 -27.47 -8.27 7.52
CA LYS A 543 -26.36 -8.84 6.74
C LYS A 543 -26.55 -8.57 5.25
N THR A 544 -27.73 -8.83 4.71
CA THR A 544 -28.01 -8.65 3.27
C THR A 544 -27.94 -7.19 2.81
N TYR A 545 -28.46 -6.24 3.61
CA TYR A 545 -28.24 -4.82 3.35
C TYR A 545 -26.76 -4.45 3.45
N THR A 546 -26.05 -4.95 4.46
CA THR A 546 -24.60 -4.71 4.59
C THR A 546 -23.84 -5.25 3.38
N GLU A 547 -24.09 -6.48 2.94
CA GLU A 547 -23.46 -7.11 1.77
C GLU A 547 -23.67 -6.31 0.49
N ILE A 548 -24.90 -5.84 0.24
CA ILE A 548 -25.24 -5.04 -0.95
C ILE A 548 -24.56 -3.65 -0.88
N TYR A 549 -24.74 -2.93 0.23
CA TYR A 549 -24.18 -1.59 0.42
C TYR A 549 -22.64 -1.63 0.40
N HIS A 550 -22.03 -2.67 0.96
CA HIS A 550 -20.58 -2.88 0.98
C HIS A 550 -20.03 -3.18 -0.43
N ARG A 551 -20.69 -4.04 -1.22
CA ARG A 551 -20.37 -4.22 -2.65
C ARG A 551 -20.43 -2.90 -3.40
N MET A 552 -21.51 -2.13 -3.26
CA MET A 552 -21.64 -0.84 -3.96
C MET A 552 -20.56 0.17 -3.53
N MET A 553 -20.11 0.15 -2.27
CA MET A 553 -19.00 0.97 -1.78
C MET A 553 -17.65 0.51 -2.36
N HIS A 554 -17.42 -0.80 -2.45
CA HIS A 554 -16.25 -1.39 -3.11
C HIS A 554 -16.21 -0.99 -4.59
N ASP A 555 -17.29 -1.28 -5.34
CA ASP A 555 -17.37 -1.03 -6.77
C ASP A 555 -17.17 0.47 -7.08
N TRP A 556 -17.78 1.37 -6.29
CA TRP A 556 -17.61 2.83 -6.40
C TRP A 556 -16.17 3.30 -6.11
N LEU A 557 -15.42 2.61 -5.25
CA LEU A 557 -14.02 2.95 -4.96
C LEU A 557 -13.06 2.36 -6.00
N ILE A 558 -13.29 1.14 -6.47
CA ILE A 558 -12.50 0.52 -7.55
C ILE A 558 -12.65 1.33 -8.86
N ASP A 559 -13.86 1.82 -9.16
CA ASP A 559 -14.14 2.79 -10.23
C ASP A 559 -13.17 3.99 -10.26
N PHE A 560 -12.71 4.44 -9.09
CA PHE A 560 -11.73 5.52 -8.95
C PHE A 560 -10.29 5.02 -8.93
N VAL A 561 -10.02 3.88 -8.27
CA VAL A 561 -8.67 3.28 -8.18
C VAL A 561 -8.13 2.84 -9.54
N ASP A 562 -9.01 2.47 -10.47
CA ASP A 562 -8.64 2.07 -11.83
C ASP A 562 -8.61 3.23 -12.85
N ASP A 563 -8.87 4.48 -12.45
CA ASP A 563 -8.68 5.67 -13.31
C ASP A 563 -7.23 6.21 -13.21
N PRO A 564 -6.38 6.04 -14.24
CA PRO A 564 -5.00 6.50 -14.23
C PRO A 564 -4.84 8.02 -14.35
N GLN A 565 -5.92 8.81 -14.38
CA GLN A 565 -5.90 10.28 -14.38
C GLN A 565 -6.43 10.91 -13.08
N MET A 566 -6.65 10.10 -12.04
CA MET A 566 -7.06 10.56 -10.71
C MET A 566 -6.15 11.65 -10.12
N PRO A 567 -6.70 12.78 -9.64
CA PRO A 567 -5.93 13.78 -8.92
C PRO A 567 -5.34 13.20 -7.62
N ALA A 568 -4.08 13.57 -7.31
CA ALA A 568 -3.38 13.07 -6.12
C ALA A 568 -4.09 13.39 -4.79
N ALA A 569 -4.90 14.46 -4.74
CA ALA A 569 -5.73 14.77 -3.58
C ALA A 569 -6.88 13.76 -3.39
N ASN A 570 -7.54 13.34 -4.48
CA ASN A 570 -8.64 12.38 -4.47
C ASN A 570 -8.12 10.99 -4.06
N MET A 571 -6.96 10.58 -4.58
CA MET A 571 -6.29 9.35 -4.17
C MET A 571 -5.96 9.36 -2.66
N LEU A 572 -5.41 10.46 -2.13
CA LEU A 572 -5.15 10.56 -0.68
C LEU A 572 -6.45 10.51 0.15
N ALA A 573 -7.51 11.17 -0.29
CA ALA A 573 -8.80 11.15 0.40
C ALA A 573 -9.40 9.73 0.50
N ILE A 574 -9.25 8.92 -0.55
CA ILE A 574 -9.63 7.49 -0.54
C ILE A 574 -8.74 6.68 0.43
N ILE A 575 -7.40 6.85 0.33
CA ILE A 575 -6.41 6.20 1.21
C ILE A 575 -6.67 6.51 2.69
N ASN A 576 -7.19 7.70 3.02
CA ASN A 576 -7.53 8.11 4.38
C ASN A 576 -9.01 7.87 4.75
N TRP A 577 -9.80 7.27 3.85
CA TRP A 577 -11.20 6.87 4.09
C TRP A 577 -11.34 5.41 4.50
N SER A 578 -10.51 4.48 3.99
CA SER A 578 -10.67 3.05 4.27
C SER A 578 -10.59 2.69 5.76
N GLU A 579 -9.58 3.19 6.49
CA GLU A 579 -9.47 3.00 7.95
C GLU A 579 -10.70 3.58 8.66
N LYS A 580 -11.17 4.77 8.25
CA LYS A 580 -12.37 5.41 8.81
C LYS A 580 -13.64 4.60 8.53
N TYR A 581 -13.76 3.99 7.34
CA TYR A 581 -14.87 3.14 6.96
C TYR A 581 -14.92 1.90 7.86
N TYR A 582 -13.84 1.13 7.95
CA TYR A 582 -13.80 -0.06 8.81
C TYR A 582 -14.02 0.29 10.30
N LYS A 583 -13.50 1.44 10.76
CA LYS A 583 -13.73 1.99 12.10
C LYS A 583 -15.18 2.44 12.36
N LYS A 584 -15.98 2.69 11.31
CA LYS A 584 -17.43 2.92 11.39
C LYS A 584 -18.22 1.61 11.30
N MET A 585 -17.85 0.69 10.41
CA MET A 585 -18.46 -0.64 10.33
C MET A 585 -18.31 -1.44 11.64
N LYS A 586 -17.16 -1.32 12.31
CA LYS A 586 -16.94 -1.89 13.65
C LYS A 586 -17.82 -1.30 14.76
N LYS A 587 -18.30 -0.05 14.60
CA LYS A 587 -19.32 0.53 15.50
C LYS A 587 -20.73 0.01 15.21
N LEU A 588 -21.01 -0.42 13.98
CA LEU A 588 -22.25 -1.09 13.60
C LEU A 588 -22.25 -2.59 13.97
N GLY A 589 -21.10 -3.15 14.38
CA GLY A 589 -20.98 -4.52 14.89
C GLY A 589 -20.40 -5.55 13.90
N TRP A 590 -19.74 -5.09 12.84
CA TRP A 590 -19.04 -5.95 11.87
C TRP A 590 -17.53 -5.95 12.10
N GLU A 591 -16.88 -7.11 12.01
CA GLU A 591 -15.41 -7.16 11.93
C GLU A 591 -14.96 -7.05 10.46
N ALA A 592 -13.72 -6.63 10.21
CA ALA A 592 -13.21 -6.48 8.84
C ALA A 592 -13.18 -7.82 8.07
N SER A 593 -13.07 -8.95 8.78
CA SER A 593 -13.15 -10.31 8.22
C SER A 593 -14.56 -10.74 7.78
N ASP A 594 -15.62 -10.05 8.22
CA ASP A 594 -17.01 -10.33 7.79
C ASP A 594 -17.37 -9.60 6.47
N LEU A 595 -16.50 -8.68 6.05
CA LEU A 595 -16.67 -7.74 4.95
C LEU A 595 -15.76 -8.17 3.79
N VAL A 596 -16.33 -8.88 2.83
CA VAL A 596 -15.66 -9.46 1.66
C VAL A 596 -16.43 -9.06 0.39
N PRO A 597 -15.76 -8.54 -0.67
CA PRO A 597 -14.33 -8.29 -0.82
C PRO A 597 -13.79 -7.19 0.12
N ASN A 598 -12.46 -7.02 0.20
CA ASN A 598 -11.92 -5.82 0.87
C ASN A 598 -12.40 -4.59 0.09
N VAL A 599 -12.80 -3.53 0.80
CA VAL A 599 -13.22 -2.23 0.25
C VAL A 599 -12.29 -1.67 -0.84
N LEU A 600 -10.99 -2.03 -0.80
CA LEU A 600 -9.98 -1.67 -1.80
C LEU A 600 -9.16 -2.87 -2.32
N ASP A 601 -9.68 -4.11 -2.22
CA ASP A 601 -9.03 -5.35 -2.71
C ASP A 601 -7.56 -5.52 -2.27
N ASP A 602 -7.24 -5.12 -1.03
CA ASP A 602 -5.89 -5.07 -0.43
C ASP A 602 -4.88 -4.13 -1.16
N ARG A 603 -5.29 -3.41 -2.21
CA ARG A 603 -4.47 -2.48 -3.02
C ARG A 603 -4.11 -1.16 -2.31
N GLU A 604 -4.41 -1.03 -1.01
CA GLU A 604 -3.98 0.13 -0.21
C GLU A 604 -2.48 0.37 -0.29
N GLY A 605 -1.67 -0.70 -0.25
CA GLY A 605 -0.22 -0.60 -0.36
C GLY A 605 0.26 -0.12 -1.74
N GLU A 606 -0.45 -0.48 -2.81
CA GLU A 606 -0.17 -0.02 -4.18
C GLU A 606 -0.49 1.47 -4.30
N LEU A 607 -1.69 1.88 -3.87
CA LEU A 607 -2.14 3.27 -3.87
C LEU A 607 -1.23 4.21 -3.07
N VAL A 608 -0.79 3.77 -1.89
CA VAL A 608 0.19 4.50 -1.06
C VAL A 608 1.54 4.60 -1.76
N GLN A 609 1.99 3.52 -2.41
CA GLN A 609 3.22 3.51 -3.20
C GLN A 609 3.13 4.45 -4.41
N ASP A 610 2.02 4.46 -5.15
CA ASP A 610 1.88 5.30 -6.34
C ASP A 610 1.66 6.78 -6.00
N TRP A 611 0.96 7.08 -4.91
CA TRP A 611 0.88 8.44 -4.37
C TRP A 611 2.26 8.97 -3.93
N ARG A 612 3.06 8.13 -3.23
CA ARG A 612 4.47 8.44 -2.93
C ARG A 612 5.30 8.63 -4.20
N ASN A 613 5.17 7.75 -5.19
CA ASN A 613 5.90 7.81 -6.45
C ASN A 613 5.58 9.09 -7.23
N LEU A 614 4.34 9.58 -7.16
CA LEU A 614 3.91 10.84 -7.76
C LEU A 614 4.59 12.06 -7.11
N ILE A 615 4.69 12.10 -5.77
CA ILE A 615 5.44 13.16 -5.07
C ILE A 615 6.93 13.09 -5.40
N VAL A 616 7.53 11.90 -5.34
CA VAL A 616 8.96 11.68 -5.67
C VAL A 616 9.26 12.11 -7.11
N LYS A 617 8.37 11.80 -8.06
CA LYS A 617 8.51 12.24 -9.46
C LYS A 617 8.40 13.77 -9.59
N ALA A 618 7.42 14.40 -8.93
CA ALA A 618 7.27 15.86 -8.96
C ALA A 618 8.47 16.59 -8.34
N LEU A 619 9.04 16.03 -7.26
CA LEU A 619 10.27 16.48 -6.61
C LEU A 619 11.47 16.37 -7.57
N ASP A 620 11.71 15.21 -8.18
CA ASP A 620 12.85 15.00 -9.08
C ASP A 620 12.73 15.86 -10.35
N GLU A 621 11.54 15.95 -10.97
CA GLU A 621 11.27 16.85 -12.10
C GLU A 621 11.48 18.33 -11.72
N TRP A 622 11.35 18.72 -10.46
CA TRP A 622 11.63 20.08 -9.99
C TRP A 622 13.11 20.30 -9.72
N MET A 623 13.77 19.36 -9.03
CA MET A 623 15.21 19.40 -8.76
C MET A 623 16.02 19.44 -10.07
N ASP A 624 15.65 18.65 -11.07
CA ASP A 624 16.24 18.68 -12.41
C ASP A 624 16.01 20.03 -13.10
N ARG A 625 14.82 20.64 -13.00
CA ARG A 625 14.57 21.96 -13.58
C ARG A 625 15.41 23.05 -12.93
N MET A 626 15.58 23.01 -11.60
CA MET A 626 16.42 23.96 -10.88
C MET A 626 17.89 23.76 -11.24
N PHE A 627 18.40 22.53 -11.18
CA PHE A 627 19.78 22.23 -11.58
C PHE A 627 20.08 22.56 -13.05
N ASN A 628 19.15 22.33 -13.98
CA ASN A 628 19.30 22.75 -15.38
C ASN A 628 19.22 24.28 -15.57
N THR A 629 18.72 25.02 -14.59
CA THR A 629 18.76 26.50 -14.59
C THR A 629 20.13 26.96 -14.11
N ASP A 630 20.59 26.44 -12.96
CA ASP A 630 21.93 26.68 -12.42
C ASP A 630 23.03 26.33 -13.42
N LYS A 631 22.93 25.16 -14.07
CA LYS A 631 23.90 24.70 -15.07
C LYS A 631 24.01 25.64 -16.26
N ARG A 632 22.92 26.28 -16.70
CA ARG A 632 22.98 27.29 -17.78
C ARG A 632 23.66 28.56 -17.27
N ALA A 633 23.15 29.13 -16.18
CA ALA A 633 23.71 30.35 -15.58
C ALA A 633 25.23 30.24 -15.33
N PHE A 634 25.68 29.11 -14.77
CA PHE A 634 27.09 28.83 -14.56
C PHE A 634 27.89 28.68 -15.87
N LEU A 635 27.39 27.92 -16.86
CA LEU A 635 28.11 27.71 -18.13
C LEU A 635 28.15 28.97 -19.00
N ASP A 636 27.08 29.76 -19.00
CA ASP A 636 26.96 31.04 -19.69
C ASP A 636 27.67 32.18 -18.91
N ARG A 637 28.22 31.87 -17.71
CA ARG A 637 28.92 32.79 -16.79
C ARG A 637 28.07 34.01 -16.39
N ASP A 638 26.78 33.79 -16.20
CA ASP A 638 25.82 34.83 -15.84
C ASP A 638 26.05 35.36 -14.43
N MET A 639 26.53 36.59 -14.32
CA MET A 639 26.74 37.28 -13.05
C MET A 639 25.43 37.82 -12.45
N ASP A 640 24.37 38.02 -13.24
CA ASP A 640 23.05 38.42 -12.72
C ASP A 640 22.34 37.25 -11.99
N SER A 641 22.80 36.01 -12.15
CA SER A 641 22.37 34.84 -11.36
C SER A 641 23.06 34.71 -9.99
N LEU A 642 24.12 35.48 -9.74
CA LEU A 642 24.75 35.60 -8.43
C LEU A 642 24.14 36.75 -7.62
N ASP A 643 24.23 36.65 -6.29
CA ASP A 643 23.83 37.70 -5.34
C ASP A 643 24.84 37.81 -4.19
N THR A 644 24.68 38.84 -3.36
CA THR A 644 25.47 39.05 -2.13
C THR A 644 24.55 39.05 -0.92
N ASN A 645 24.76 38.12 0.02
CA ASN A 645 24.01 38.06 1.28
C ASN A 645 24.23 39.35 2.10
N PRO A 646 23.32 39.78 3.00
CA PRO A 646 23.55 40.88 3.95
C PRO A 646 24.90 40.87 4.69
N ASP A 647 25.53 39.71 4.91
CA ASP A 647 26.87 39.58 5.53
C ASP A 647 28.05 39.87 4.58
N GLY A 648 27.79 40.10 3.30
CA GLY A 648 28.78 40.35 2.25
C GLY A 648 29.18 39.15 1.40
N TYR A 649 28.66 37.94 1.66
CA TYR A 649 29.10 36.71 0.97
C TYR A 649 28.37 36.47 -0.36
N PHE A 650 29.09 36.02 -1.39
CA PHE A 650 28.49 35.60 -2.66
C PHE A 650 27.60 34.36 -2.52
N ARG A 651 26.48 34.35 -3.27
CA ARG A 651 25.41 33.34 -3.25
C ARG A 651 24.87 33.06 -4.66
N THR A 652 24.38 31.86 -4.92
CA THR A 652 23.47 31.59 -6.04
C THR A 652 22.03 31.95 -5.65
N LYS A 653 21.29 32.63 -6.54
CA LYS A 653 19.90 33.08 -6.26
C LYS A 653 18.91 31.92 -6.05
N THR A 654 19.25 30.73 -6.55
CA THR A 654 18.40 29.53 -6.55
C THR A 654 18.48 28.70 -5.26
N LEU A 655 19.51 28.90 -4.42
CA LEU A 655 19.69 28.14 -3.16
C LEU A 655 18.46 28.25 -2.24
N GLY A 656 17.95 29.47 -2.04
CA GLY A 656 16.79 29.71 -1.18
C GLY A 656 15.49 29.11 -1.73
N ASP A 657 15.30 29.14 -3.05
CA ASP A 657 14.15 28.55 -3.73
C ASP A 657 14.17 27.01 -3.63
N MET A 658 15.35 26.38 -3.76
CA MET A 658 15.53 24.94 -3.57
C MET A 658 15.08 24.47 -2.19
N TRP A 659 15.60 25.11 -1.13
CA TRP A 659 15.23 24.73 0.24
C TRP A 659 13.79 25.08 0.60
N ARG A 660 13.19 26.12 -0.03
CA ARG A 660 11.76 26.39 0.10
C ARG A 660 10.91 25.29 -0.54
N MET A 661 11.23 24.86 -1.77
CA MET A 661 10.47 23.80 -2.45
C MET A 661 10.60 22.45 -1.72
N LEU A 662 11.77 22.10 -1.20
CA LEU A 662 11.95 20.89 -0.39
C LEU A 662 11.02 20.90 0.83
N HIS A 663 10.88 22.04 1.50
CA HIS A 663 9.93 22.22 2.61
C HIS A 663 8.45 22.14 2.13
N GLU A 664 8.11 22.72 0.98
CA GLU A 664 6.75 22.61 0.39
C GLU A 664 6.36 21.17 0.05
N GLN A 665 7.27 20.38 -0.57
CA GLN A 665 7.04 18.95 -0.85
C GLN A 665 6.99 18.10 0.43
N LEU A 666 7.74 18.47 1.46
CA LEU A 666 7.74 17.79 2.75
C LEU A 666 6.41 18.01 3.50
N LEU A 667 5.84 19.22 3.43
CA LEU A 667 4.49 19.50 3.93
C LEU A 667 3.42 18.70 3.16
N ALA A 668 3.58 18.55 1.83
CA ALA A 668 2.68 17.72 1.02
C ALA A 668 2.75 16.24 1.42
N ALA A 669 3.94 15.70 1.70
CA ALA A 669 4.09 14.34 2.23
C ALA A 669 3.49 14.21 3.66
N GLY A 670 3.71 15.19 4.53
CA GLY A 670 3.15 15.23 5.88
C GLY A 670 1.62 15.31 5.93
N ALA A 671 0.99 15.93 4.92
CA ALA A 671 -0.46 15.99 4.78
C ALA A 671 -1.11 14.60 4.62
N SER A 672 -0.33 13.56 4.28
CA SER A 672 -0.82 12.18 4.22
C SER A 672 -1.28 11.61 5.56
N GLN A 673 -0.70 12.08 6.67
CA GLN A 673 -0.78 11.47 8.00
C GLN A 673 -0.24 10.03 8.07
N ARG A 674 0.51 9.55 7.07
CA ARG A 674 1.16 8.24 7.03
C ARG A 674 2.70 8.37 7.01
N THR A 675 3.40 7.75 7.96
CA THR A 675 4.85 7.90 8.13
C THR A 675 5.66 7.22 7.04
N ASP A 676 5.17 6.12 6.46
CA ASP A 676 5.85 5.35 5.41
C ASP A 676 5.99 6.12 4.08
N VAL A 677 5.06 7.03 3.78
CA VAL A 677 5.23 7.96 2.66
C VAL A 677 6.21 9.08 3.02
N ALA A 678 6.10 9.67 4.21
CA ALA A 678 7.02 10.72 4.65
C ALA A 678 8.48 10.25 4.64
N GLU A 679 8.76 9.07 5.21
CA GLU A 679 10.07 8.42 5.19
C GLU A 679 10.58 8.20 3.75
N GLY A 680 9.73 7.67 2.86
CA GLY A 680 10.10 7.43 1.46
C GLY A 680 10.28 8.69 0.60
N VAL A 681 9.62 9.80 0.94
CA VAL A 681 9.85 11.12 0.30
C VAL A 681 11.12 11.76 0.83
N VAL A 682 11.42 11.65 2.14
CA VAL A 682 12.68 12.13 2.74
C VAL A 682 13.88 11.37 2.18
N ASP A 683 13.79 10.06 1.96
CA ASP A 683 14.81 9.28 1.25
C ASP A 683 15.07 9.78 -0.18
N ALA A 684 14.01 10.17 -0.91
CA ALA A 684 14.15 10.76 -2.24
C ALA A 684 14.81 12.15 -2.18
N MET A 685 14.48 12.97 -1.19
CA MET A 685 15.14 14.27 -0.95
C MET A 685 16.63 14.09 -0.65
N PHE A 686 17.00 13.16 0.24
CA PHE A 686 18.40 12.82 0.52
C PHE A 686 19.13 12.35 -0.73
N ARG A 687 18.51 11.47 -1.54
CA ARG A 687 19.06 11.02 -2.83
C ARG A 687 19.34 12.21 -3.75
N SER A 688 18.35 13.08 -3.98
CA SER A 688 18.46 14.12 -5.00
C SER A 688 19.32 15.31 -4.55
N LEU A 689 19.49 15.54 -3.25
CA LEU A 689 20.55 16.41 -2.70
C LEU A 689 21.96 15.83 -2.95
N LYS A 690 22.20 14.54 -2.66
CA LYS A 690 23.49 13.87 -2.95
C LYS A 690 23.82 13.87 -4.45
N THR A 691 22.82 13.63 -5.30
CA THR A 691 22.95 13.73 -6.76
C THR A 691 23.39 15.14 -7.17
N ARG A 692 22.76 16.20 -6.63
CA ARG A 692 23.12 17.59 -6.91
C ARG A 692 24.57 17.91 -6.49
N GLN A 693 25.04 17.43 -5.33
CA GLN A 693 26.45 17.61 -4.90
C GLN A 693 27.42 16.99 -5.92
N SER A 694 27.19 15.74 -6.33
CA SER A 694 28.04 15.03 -7.32
C SER A 694 28.01 15.67 -8.71
N MET A 695 26.83 16.14 -9.15
CA MET A 695 26.67 16.84 -10.42
C MET A 695 27.41 18.19 -10.44
N TRP A 696 27.40 18.94 -9.33
CA TRP A 696 28.22 20.17 -9.21
C TRP A 696 29.71 19.85 -9.27
N GLN A 697 30.20 18.87 -8.51
CA GLN A 697 31.62 18.50 -8.52
C GLN A 697 32.11 18.17 -9.93
N THR A 698 31.37 17.33 -10.64
CA THR A 698 31.68 16.94 -12.03
C THR A 698 31.74 18.16 -12.96
N MET A 699 30.79 19.10 -12.82
CA MET A 699 30.72 20.30 -13.67
C MET A 699 31.89 21.26 -13.41
N LEU A 700 32.31 21.43 -12.15
CA LEU A 700 33.47 22.26 -11.80
C LEU A 700 34.78 21.67 -12.34
N ASP A 701 34.92 20.34 -12.29
CA ASP A 701 36.08 19.63 -12.84
C ASP A 701 36.14 19.71 -14.38
N GLU A 702 34.99 19.56 -15.05
CA GLU A 702 34.85 19.71 -16.50
C GLU A 702 35.23 21.13 -16.99
N GLU A 703 34.85 22.18 -16.25
CA GLU A 703 35.25 23.55 -16.57
C GLU A 703 36.73 23.82 -16.24
N CYS A 704 37.22 23.40 -15.07
CA CYS A 704 38.61 23.57 -14.67
C CYS A 704 39.58 22.96 -15.69
N ALA A 705 39.26 21.78 -16.23
CA ALA A 705 40.07 21.11 -17.25
C ALA A 705 40.32 21.95 -18.50
N LYS A 706 39.40 22.87 -18.86
CA LYS A 706 39.54 23.76 -20.03
C LYS A 706 40.70 24.75 -19.88
N TYR A 707 40.83 25.36 -18.71
CA TYR A 707 41.84 26.41 -18.44
C TYR A 707 43.28 25.87 -18.38
N LYS A 708 43.46 24.55 -18.17
CA LYS A 708 44.78 23.91 -18.18
C LYS A 708 45.41 23.91 -19.59
N THR A 709 44.57 23.91 -20.63
CA THR A 709 44.98 24.06 -22.03
C THR A 709 44.89 25.52 -22.45
N PRO A 710 45.96 26.13 -23.01
CA PRO A 710 45.97 27.57 -23.30
C PRO A 710 45.15 27.88 -24.55
N THR A 711 44.09 28.66 -24.38
CA THR A 711 43.18 29.13 -25.44
C THR A 711 43.10 30.65 -25.39
N ILE A 712 42.96 31.29 -26.56
CA ILE A 712 43.17 32.74 -26.71
C ILE A 712 42.14 33.58 -25.94
N ASP A 713 40.91 33.07 -25.79
CA ASP A 713 39.75 33.82 -25.27
C ASP A 713 39.53 33.64 -23.76
N GLN A 714 40.52 33.13 -23.02
CA GLN A 714 40.35 32.72 -21.61
C GLN A 714 40.26 33.82 -20.52
N PRO A 715 40.82 35.06 -20.64
CA PRO A 715 41.06 35.88 -19.44
C PRO A 715 39.79 36.46 -18.78
N GLU A 716 38.81 36.97 -19.54
CA GLU A 716 37.59 37.55 -18.95
C GLU A 716 36.68 36.49 -18.30
N SER A 717 36.64 35.28 -18.88
CA SER A 717 35.86 34.15 -18.36
C SER A 717 36.46 33.50 -17.10
N LEU A 718 37.75 33.76 -16.80
CA LEU A 718 38.43 33.20 -15.63
C LEU A 718 37.94 33.85 -14.34
N GLN A 719 37.88 35.18 -14.28
CA GLN A 719 37.38 35.93 -13.13
C GLN A 719 35.94 35.49 -12.79
N GLN A 720 35.06 35.45 -13.79
CA GLN A 720 33.68 34.99 -13.62
C GLN A 720 33.60 33.55 -13.09
N PHE A 721 34.48 32.65 -13.57
CA PHE A 721 34.51 31.27 -13.06
C PHE A 721 35.01 31.20 -11.60
N GLN A 722 35.99 32.04 -11.23
CA GLN A 722 36.47 32.17 -9.85
C GLN A 722 35.37 32.74 -8.92
N ASP A 723 34.63 33.76 -9.34
CA ASP A 723 33.48 34.30 -8.60
C ASP A 723 32.40 33.22 -8.38
N TRP A 724 32.09 32.44 -9.43
CA TRP A 724 31.16 31.30 -9.35
C TRP A 724 31.67 30.18 -8.43
N LEU A 725 32.98 29.87 -8.43
CA LEU A 725 33.56 28.89 -7.50
C LEU A 725 33.40 29.33 -6.03
N ILE A 726 33.60 30.61 -5.74
CA ILE A 726 33.45 31.18 -4.40
C ILE A 726 31.96 31.19 -3.97
N ALA A 727 31.05 31.56 -4.87
CA ALA A 727 29.60 31.49 -4.61
C ALA A 727 29.14 30.05 -4.31
N VAL A 728 29.54 29.07 -5.12
CA VAL A 728 29.18 27.66 -4.90
C VAL A 728 29.82 27.13 -3.61
N ALA A 729 31.07 27.51 -3.29
CA ALA A 729 31.72 27.14 -2.03
C ALA A 729 30.95 27.67 -0.80
N ASN A 730 30.62 28.96 -0.80
CA ASN A 730 29.81 29.60 0.24
C ASN A 730 28.46 28.89 0.41
N ASP A 731 27.80 28.50 -0.68
CA ASP A 731 26.47 27.87 -0.67
C ASP A 731 26.48 26.47 -0.07
N GLN A 732 27.56 25.72 -0.21
CA GLN A 732 27.68 24.45 0.51
C GLN A 732 27.80 24.69 2.02
N ILE A 733 28.55 25.71 2.44
CA ILE A 733 28.67 26.06 3.86
C ILE A 733 27.35 26.56 4.44
N ALA A 734 26.57 27.38 3.74
CA ALA A 734 25.24 27.79 4.21
C ALA A 734 24.24 26.63 4.39
N CYS A 735 24.47 25.49 3.73
CA CYS A 735 23.67 24.29 3.99
C CYS A 735 23.92 23.70 5.39
N ILE A 736 25.06 23.99 6.03
CA ILE A 736 25.54 23.36 7.28
C ILE A 736 25.98 24.36 8.37
N ASP A 737 25.93 25.67 8.12
CA ASP A 737 26.33 26.72 9.04
C ASP A 737 25.20 27.05 10.03
N ASP A 738 25.25 26.43 11.21
CA ASP A 738 24.40 26.76 12.35
C ASP A 738 25.07 27.85 13.19
N ASN A 739 24.54 29.07 13.13
CA ASN A 739 25.09 30.24 13.81
C ASN A 739 24.36 30.49 15.14
N ASP A 740 24.88 29.88 16.21
CA ASP A 740 24.38 30.01 17.60
C ASP A 740 24.25 31.48 18.07
N ALA A 741 25.05 32.40 17.52
CA ALA A 741 25.07 33.79 17.95
C ALA A 741 23.98 34.66 17.30
N SER A 742 23.54 34.32 16.08
CA SER A 742 22.41 34.98 15.42
C SER A 742 21.09 34.20 15.54
N GLY A 743 21.15 32.93 15.94
CA GLY A 743 20.02 32.00 15.93
C GLY A 743 19.63 31.53 14.52
N GLN A 744 20.48 31.78 13.51
CA GLN A 744 20.27 31.32 12.15
C GLN A 744 20.74 29.87 12.03
N LEU A 745 19.79 28.97 11.71
CA LEU A 745 20.07 27.56 11.45
C LEU A 745 20.45 27.34 9.98
N GLY A 746 21.41 26.47 9.74
CA GLY A 746 21.79 26.01 8.41
C GLY A 746 20.65 25.24 7.74
N HIS A 747 20.60 25.26 6.40
CA HIS A 747 19.46 24.70 5.69
C HIS A 747 19.21 23.20 5.97
N LEU A 748 20.26 22.40 6.13
CA LEU A 748 20.17 20.97 6.46
C LEU A 748 19.65 20.75 7.90
N THR A 749 20.07 21.57 8.86
CA THR A 749 19.61 21.49 10.26
C THR A 749 18.15 21.93 10.39
N ARG A 750 17.73 22.96 9.65
CA ARG A 750 16.31 23.27 9.47
C ARG A 750 15.55 22.10 8.85
N PHE A 751 16.03 21.53 7.74
CA PHE A 751 15.38 20.42 7.06
C PHE A 751 15.18 19.22 7.98
N ASN A 752 16.20 18.86 8.77
CA ASN A 752 16.14 17.80 9.77
C ASN A 752 14.99 18.01 10.76
N ARG A 753 14.92 19.18 11.41
CA ARG A 753 13.84 19.53 12.34
C ARG A 753 12.47 19.59 11.67
N ASP A 754 12.42 20.00 10.40
CA ASP A 754 11.16 20.13 9.65
C ASP A 754 10.61 18.74 9.23
N PHE A 755 11.44 17.68 9.06
CA PHE A 755 10.97 16.31 8.77
C PHE A 755 10.86 15.40 10.00
N GLU A 756 11.63 15.65 11.07
CA GLU A 756 11.64 14.88 12.32
C GLU A 756 10.24 14.50 12.87
N PRO A 757 9.23 15.40 12.93
CA PRO A 757 7.90 15.05 13.44
C PRO A 757 7.01 14.25 12.48
N LEU A 758 7.46 13.96 11.24
CA LEU A 758 6.70 13.27 10.20
C LEU A 758 7.09 11.79 10.03
N VAL A 759 8.18 11.36 10.65
CA VAL A 759 8.82 10.04 10.47
C VAL A 759 8.92 9.29 11.80
N THR A 760 9.22 7.99 11.77
CA THR A 760 9.39 7.19 13.00
C THR A 760 10.79 7.36 13.62
N ASP A 761 10.86 7.33 14.95
CA ASP A 761 12.12 7.28 15.74
C ASP A 761 13.10 6.18 15.28
N LYS A 762 12.54 5.05 14.81
CA LYS A 762 13.30 3.96 14.21
C LYS A 762 13.99 4.39 12.90
N TYR A 763 13.28 5.07 12.00
CA TYR A 763 13.85 5.60 10.76
C TYR A 763 14.89 6.70 11.05
N LEU A 764 14.60 7.59 12.01
CA LEU A 764 15.54 8.63 12.46
C LEU A 764 16.88 8.03 12.90
N THR A 765 16.83 7.07 13.83
CA THR A 765 18.03 6.46 14.43
C THR A 765 18.76 5.52 13.47
N ALA A 766 18.04 4.76 12.64
CA ALA A 766 18.65 3.75 11.78
C ALA A 766 19.15 4.28 10.43
N GLN A 767 18.55 5.35 9.90
CA GLN A 767 18.75 5.77 8.51
C GLN A 767 18.96 7.29 8.38
N ALA A 768 18.02 8.12 8.85
CA ALA A 768 18.07 9.56 8.62
C ALA A 768 19.31 10.23 9.24
N ALA A 769 19.67 9.87 10.47
CA ALA A 769 20.86 10.42 11.14
C ALA A 769 22.18 10.11 10.38
N ASN A 770 22.25 8.95 9.72
CA ASN A 770 23.40 8.58 8.89
C ASN A 770 23.39 9.36 7.56
N GLU A 771 22.23 9.51 6.91
CA GLU A 771 22.10 10.27 5.67
C GLU A 771 22.34 11.78 5.85
N VAL A 772 21.86 12.37 6.94
CA VAL A 772 22.19 13.75 7.34
C VAL A 772 23.69 13.92 7.58
N SER A 773 24.36 12.94 8.21
CA SER A 773 25.82 12.99 8.38
C SER A 773 26.57 12.88 7.05
N ILE A 774 26.11 12.04 6.12
CA ILE A 774 26.72 11.89 4.78
C ILE A 774 26.54 13.17 3.97
N LEU A 775 25.36 13.80 4.00
CA LEU A 775 25.12 15.07 3.34
C LEU A 775 25.95 16.21 3.93
N ARG A 776 26.06 16.28 5.27
CA ARG A 776 26.90 17.27 5.96
C ARG A 776 28.36 17.15 5.56
N ASP A 777 28.92 15.94 5.61
CA ASP A 777 30.29 15.68 5.16
C ASP A 777 30.43 16.04 3.66
N GLY A 778 29.46 15.69 2.81
CA GLY A 778 29.42 16.04 1.39
C GLY A 778 29.40 17.55 1.09
N TYR A 779 28.77 18.36 1.94
CA TYR A 779 28.81 19.83 1.82
C TYR A 779 30.18 20.40 2.19
N VAL A 780 30.85 19.87 3.22
CA VAL A 780 32.24 20.25 3.56
C VAL A 780 33.20 19.84 2.43
N ASP A 781 33.02 18.63 1.90
CA ASP A 781 33.85 18.08 0.84
C ASP A 781 33.72 18.90 -0.46
N LEU A 782 32.50 19.17 -0.94
CA LEU A 782 32.29 20.01 -2.13
C LEU A 782 32.72 21.48 -1.89
N GLY A 783 32.44 22.04 -0.71
CA GLY A 783 32.87 23.39 -0.35
C GLY A 783 34.39 23.55 -0.37
N THR A 784 35.14 22.55 0.12
CA THR A 784 36.61 22.55 0.03
C THR A 784 37.14 22.18 -1.35
N HIS A 785 36.44 21.34 -2.12
CA HIS A 785 36.77 21.05 -3.51
C HIS A 785 36.73 22.31 -4.38
N CYS A 786 35.72 23.18 -4.21
CA CYS A 786 35.66 24.48 -4.90
C CYS A 786 36.91 25.35 -4.61
N ILE A 787 37.38 25.36 -3.36
CA ILE A 787 38.59 26.10 -2.95
C ILE A 787 39.85 25.46 -3.58
N SER A 788 39.96 24.13 -3.61
CA SER A 788 41.08 23.44 -4.29
C SER A 788 41.10 23.73 -5.80
N VAL A 789 39.94 23.73 -6.47
CA VAL A 789 39.80 24.07 -7.90
C VAL A 789 40.16 25.53 -8.16
N PHE A 790 39.74 26.45 -7.30
CA PHE A 790 40.12 27.87 -7.36
C PHE A 790 41.65 28.05 -7.28
N ILE A 791 42.32 27.33 -6.38
CA ILE A 791 43.79 27.39 -6.23
C ILE A 791 44.51 26.79 -7.45
N ASP A 792 44.05 25.64 -7.95
CA ASP A 792 44.60 24.97 -9.14
C ASP A 792 44.53 25.86 -10.40
N LEU A 793 43.49 26.68 -10.55
CA LEU A 793 43.42 27.69 -11.61
C LEU A 793 44.55 28.72 -11.53
N ILE A 794 44.85 29.25 -10.34
CA ILE A 794 45.92 30.24 -10.14
C ILE A 794 47.29 29.64 -10.52
N PHE A 795 47.57 28.40 -10.12
CA PHE A 795 48.80 27.70 -10.53
C PHE A 795 48.84 27.35 -12.02
N SER A 796 47.70 26.95 -12.60
CA SER A 796 47.58 26.53 -14.00
C SER A 796 47.60 27.68 -15.02
N VAL A 797 47.17 28.89 -14.61
CA VAL A 797 47.09 30.08 -15.47
C VAL A 797 48.16 31.11 -15.10
N ASP A 798 48.09 31.72 -13.92
CA ASP A 798 48.91 32.89 -13.56
C ASP A 798 50.38 32.50 -13.36
N PHE A 799 50.63 31.43 -12.60
CA PHE A 799 51.99 30.98 -12.31
C PHE A 799 52.59 30.07 -13.40
N ARG A 800 51.83 29.79 -14.46
CA ARG A 800 52.25 28.98 -15.63
C ARG A 800 53.59 29.41 -16.22
N THR A 801 53.89 30.71 -16.20
CA THR A 801 55.14 31.29 -16.72
C THR A 801 56.25 31.40 -15.66
N THR A 802 55.89 31.46 -14.37
CA THR A 802 56.83 31.66 -13.25
C THR A 802 57.31 30.34 -12.64
N LEU A 803 56.46 29.32 -12.53
CA LEU A 803 56.82 27.99 -12.04
C LEU A 803 58.02 27.35 -12.80
N PRO A 804 58.15 27.44 -14.14
CA PRO A 804 59.27 26.85 -14.87
C PRO A 804 60.62 27.52 -14.62
N GLU A 805 60.65 28.70 -13.99
CA GLU A 805 61.87 29.48 -13.77
C GLU A 805 62.61 29.05 -12.49
N PHE A 806 61.89 28.49 -11.50
CA PHE A 806 62.48 28.02 -10.25
C PHE A 806 63.55 26.94 -10.46
N PHE A 807 64.61 27.04 -9.65
CA PHE A 807 65.82 26.20 -9.69
C PHE A 807 66.62 26.22 -11.01
N THR A 808 66.22 27.07 -11.97
CA THR A 808 67.03 27.38 -13.16
C THR A 808 67.98 28.56 -12.90
N GLN A 809 68.82 28.92 -13.87
CA GLN A 809 69.73 30.08 -13.73
C GLN A 809 69.00 31.41 -13.47
N LYS A 810 67.74 31.56 -13.89
CA LYS A 810 66.90 32.77 -13.64
C LYS A 810 66.60 32.97 -12.16
N TRP A 811 66.29 31.89 -11.44
CA TRP A 811 65.84 31.92 -10.04
C TRP A 811 66.84 32.58 -9.07
N TYR A 812 68.15 32.53 -9.37
CA TYR A 812 69.17 33.21 -8.59
C TYR A 812 69.16 34.74 -8.75
N GLY A 813 68.63 35.28 -9.85
CA GLY A 813 68.60 36.71 -10.17
C GLY A 813 67.21 37.36 -10.12
N GLU A 814 66.14 36.55 -10.11
CA GLU A 814 64.75 37.03 -10.13
C GLU A 814 64.02 36.73 -8.80
N PHE A 815 63.24 37.67 -8.31
CA PHE A 815 62.40 37.51 -7.11
C PHE A 815 61.10 36.74 -7.41
N ALA A 816 61.20 35.57 -8.05
CA ALA A 816 60.07 34.78 -8.53
C ALA A 816 59.06 34.44 -7.41
N MET A 817 59.53 34.02 -6.23
CA MET A 817 58.68 33.75 -5.06
C MET A 817 57.90 35.00 -4.61
N LYS A 818 58.54 36.18 -4.62
CA LYS A 818 57.88 37.44 -4.27
C LYS A 818 56.80 37.84 -5.28
N ARG A 819 56.96 37.51 -6.57
CA ARG A 819 55.89 37.72 -7.58
C ARG A 819 54.66 36.89 -7.24
N MET A 820 54.84 35.59 -6.98
CA MET A 820 53.73 34.69 -6.62
C MET A 820 53.00 35.14 -5.35
N ILE A 821 53.77 35.55 -4.33
CA ILE A 821 53.22 36.05 -3.06
C ILE A 821 52.45 37.36 -3.23
N SER A 822 52.87 38.25 -4.12
CA SER A 822 52.08 39.46 -4.45
C SER A 822 50.72 39.05 -5.02
N THR A 823 50.69 38.16 -6.01
CA THR A 823 49.45 37.66 -6.62
C THR A 823 48.53 36.96 -5.61
N PHE A 824 49.08 36.23 -4.63
CA PHE A 824 48.28 35.69 -3.51
C PHE A 824 47.76 36.76 -2.55
N GLU A 825 48.50 37.86 -2.35
CA GLU A 825 48.03 38.99 -1.55
C GLU A 825 46.88 39.72 -2.24
N ASP A 826 46.97 39.90 -3.56
CA ASP A 826 45.91 40.45 -4.41
C ASP A 826 44.64 39.56 -4.34
N TYR A 827 44.76 38.28 -4.68
CA TYR A 827 43.62 37.33 -4.63
C TYR A 827 42.99 37.21 -3.22
N ILE A 828 43.78 37.12 -2.16
CA ILE A 828 43.22 37.01 -0.80
C ILE A 828 42.55 38.34 -0.41
N SER A 829 43.10 39.50 -0.79
CA SER A 829 42.48 40.80 -0.54
C SER A 829 41.10 40.90 -1.21
N ASP A 830 41.03 40.59 -2.51
CA ASP A 830 39.81 40.78 -3.31
C ASP A 830 38.67 39.86 -2.86
N TYR A 831 38.96 38.60 -2.54
CA TYR A 831 37.95 37.65 -2.07
C TYR A 831 37.69 37.66 -0.55
N HIS A 832 38.45 38.43 0.25
CA HIS A 832 38.32 38.42 1.72
C HIS A 832 36.93 38.86 2.22
N SER A 833 36.28 39.82 1.57
CA SER A 833 34.92 40.26 1.95
C SER A 833 33.85 39.22 1.61
N VAL A 834 33.97 38.59 0.44
CA VAL A 834 32.91 37.78 -0.20
C VAL A 834 32.97 36.28 0.12
N LEU A 835 34.08 35.80 0.70
CA LEU A 835 34.24 34.41 1.12
C LEU A 835 33.79 34.20 2.58
N HIS A 836 33.11 33.08 2.88
CA HIS A 836 32.70 32.73 4.23
C HIS A 836 33.89 32.61 5.20
N PRO A 837 33.83 33.14 6.45
CA PRO A 837 34.95 33.11 7.39
C PRO A 837 35.58 31.72 7.57
N SER A 838 34.77 30.68 7.70
CA SER A 838 35.20 29.27 7.85
C SER A 838 36.06 28.78 6.67
N LEU A 839 35.87 29.34 5.48
CA LEU A 839 36.63 28.99 4.26
C LEU A 839 37.91 29.83 4.10
N ARG A 840 38.05 30.99 4.77
CA ARG A 840 39.23 31.87 4.64
C ARG A 840 40.49 31.19 5.18
N ASP A 841 40.38 30.57 6.35
CA ASP A 841 41.44 29.74 6.95
C ASP A 841 41.85 28.58 6.04
N ILE A 842 40.86 27.90 5.46
CA ILE A 842 41.07 26.77 4.55
C ILE A 842 41.80 27.23 3.29
N LEU A 843 41.38 28.35 2.70
CA LEU A 843 42.03 28.97 1.54
C LEU A 843 43.50 29.31 1.84
N VAL A 844 43.79 29.96 2.99
CA VAL A 844 45.15 30.33 3.40
C VAL A 844 46.03 29.10 3.61
N GLU A 845 45.53 28.06 4.28
CA GLU A 845 46.28 26.81 4.48
C GLU A 845 46.51 26.03 3.18
N GLU A 846 45.50 25.87 2.34
CA GLU A 846 45.57 25.06 1.11
C GLU A 846 46.40 25.77 0.01
N ILE A 847 46.38 27.11 -0.06
CA ILE A 847 47.33 27.90 -0.86
C ILE A 847 48.77 27.61 -0.41
N SER A 848 49.02 27.49 0.90
CA SER A 848 50.35 27.20 1.44
C SER A 848 50.80 25.77 1.14
N ASP A 849 49.88 24.80 1.19
CA ASP A 849 50.12 23.41 0.83
C ASP A 849 50.46 23.27 -0.66
N GLU A 850 49.66 23.83 -1.57
CA GLU A 850 49.92 23.73 -3.01
C GLU A 850 51.15 24.55 -3.44
N LEU A 851 51.42 25.71 -2.82
CA LEU A 851 52.66 26.45 -3.08
C LEU A 851 53.88 25.60 -2.72
N LEU A 852 53.84 24.87 -1.61
CA LEU A 852 54.91 23.96 -1.20
C LEU A 852 55.02 22.74 -2.13
N VAL A 853 53.90 22.12 -2.52
CA VAL A 853 53.88 20.98 -3.45
C VAL A 853 54.42 21.37 -4.83
N HIS A 854 54.00 22.51 -5.38
CA HIS A 854 54.53 23.04 -6.64
C HIS A 854 56.01 23.42 -6.54
N TYR A 855 56.43 24.12 -5.47
CA TYR A 855 57.84 24.50 -5.26
C TYR A 855 58.76 23.29 -5.13
N LEU A 856 58.36 22.25 -4.38
CA LEU A 856 59.11 20.99 -4.32
C LEU A 856 59.10 20.25 -5.67
N SER A 857 58.05 20.40 -6.48
CA SER A 857 57.95 19.79 -7.81
C SER A 857 58.83 20.48 -8.87
N CYS A 858 59.20 21.76 -8.68
CA CYS A 858 60.08 22.52 -9.59
C CYS A 858 61.47 21.88 -9.80
N VAL A 859 61.89 20.90 -8.98
CA VAL A 859 63.11 20.09 -9.25
C VAL A 859 63.02 19.31 -10.58
N ARG A 860 61.83 19.23 -11.20
CA ARG A 860 61.62 18.62 -12.51
C ARG A 860 61.65 19.62 -13.67
N ASN A 861 61.91 20.91 -13.39
CA ASN A 861 61.99 21.96 -14.42
C ASN A 861 63.10 21.69 -15.44
N LYS A 862 62.85 22.05 -16.71
CA LYS A 862 63.81 21.90 -17.81
C LYS A 862 64.98 22.86 -17.64
N GLY A 863 66.04 22.39 -16.98
CA GLY A 863 67.21 23.18 -16.63
C GLY A 863 67.43 23.35 -15.12
N ALA A 864 66.64 22.70 -14.28
CA ALA A 864 66.87 22.65 -12.83
C ALA A 864 68.22 21.99 -12.52
N LYS A 865 69.22 22.78 -12.13
CA LYS A 865 70.52 22.29 -11.67
C LYS A 865 71.10 23.15 -10.55
N PHE A 866 71.64 22.46 -9.54
CA PHE A 866 72.34 23.06 -8.42
C PHE A 866 73.82 22.70 -8.51
N ARG A 867 74.70 23.70 -8.45
CA ARG A 867 76.15 23.48 -8.32
C ARG A 867 76.59 23.84 -6.93
N ARG A 868 77.59 23.15 -6.37
CA ARG A 868 78.15 23.48 -5.04
C ARG A 868 78.83 24.86 -4.96
N GLN A 869 78.97 25.56 -6.08
CA GLN A 869 79.50 26.92 -6.18
C GLN A 869 78.40 28.00 -6.24
N ASP A 870 77.15 27.62 -6.53
CA ASP A 870 76.02 28.55 -6.63
C ASP A 870 75.40 28.77 -5.22
N PRO A 871 74.95 29.98 -4.87
CA PRO A 871 74.45 30.29 -3.52
C PRO A 871 73.01 29.81 -3.28
N TYR A 872 72.68 28.58 -3.67
CA TYR A 872 71.30 28.05 -3.63
C TYR A 872 70.75 27.98 -2.21
N THR A 873 71.55 27.62 -1.21
CA THR A 873 71.12 27.57 0.21
C THR A 873 70.66 28.93 0.73
N GLU A 874 71.33 30.03 0.36
CA GLU A 874 70.88 31.38 0.72
C GLU A 874 69.62 31.78 -0.07
N LYS A 875 69.50 31.35 -1.33
CA LYS A 875 68.30 31.63 -2.13
C LYS A 875 67.06 30.84 -1.66
N PHE A 876 67.22 29.62 -1.16
CA PHE A 876 66.18 28.88 -0.45
C PHE A 876 65.73 29.61 0.82
N LYS A 877 66.67 30.18 1.61
CA LYS A 877 66.32 30.98 2.79
C LYS A 877 65.56 32.25 2.43
N ASP A 878 65.97 32.96 1.37
CA ASP A 878 65.29 34.16 0.86
C ASP A 878 63.84 33.87 0.43
N ASP A 879 63.61 32.79 -0.32
CA ASP A 879 62.27 32.34 -0.69
C ASP A 879 61.42 31.97 0.56
N ILE A 880 61.95 31.15 1.48
CA ILE A 880 61.24 30.74 2.71
C ILE A 880 60.91 31.95 3.61
N LEU A 881 61.84 32.91 3.76
CA LEU A 881 61.61 34.13 4.53
C LEU A 881 60.54 35.01 3.89
N THR A 882 60.46 35.06 2.56
CA THR A 882 59.39 35.76 1.85
C THR A 882 58.04 35.08 2.09
N VAL A 883 57.98 33.74 1.99
CA VAL A 883 56.79 32.92 2.29
C VAL A 883 56.32 33.14 3.73
N PHE A 884 57.22 33.03 4.71
CA PHE A 884 56.88 33.22 6.12
C PHE A 884 56.48 34.66 6.44
N GLY A 885 57.10 35.66 5.81
CA GLY A 885 56.71 37.07 5.96
C GLY A 885 55.29 37.37 5.44
N PHE A 886 54.78 36.57 4.50
CA PHE A 886 53.38 36.64 4.07
C PHE A 886 52.45 35.90 5.04
N PHE A 887 52.67 34.60 5.27
CA PHE A 887 51.75 33.80 6.09
C PHE A 887 51.69 34.23 7.55
N GLN A 888 52.70 34.93 8.09
CA GLN A 888 52.63 35.56 9.42
C GLN A 888 51.50 36.60 9.59
N LYS A 889 50.90 37.09 8.49
CA LYS A 889 49.68 37.91 8.53
C LYS A 889 48.45 37.15 9.03
N PHE A 890 48.48 35.80 8.97
CA PHE A 890 47.39 34.90 9.34
C PHE A 890 47.85 33.99 10.50
N PRO A 891 47.90 34.49 11.74
CA PRO A 891 48.62 33.84 12.84
C PRO A 891 48.10 32.43 13.17
N ASP A 892 46.78 32.23 13.12
CA ASP A 892 46.13 30.96 13.47
C ASP A 892 46.47 29.86 12.45
N SER A 893 46.37 30.16 11.16
CA SER A 893 46.79 29.24 10.09
C SER A 893 48.32 29.03 10.05
N PHE A 894 49.11 30.07 10.33
CA PHE A 894 50.57 29.98 10.38
C PHE A 894 51.07 29.08 11.51
N GLY A 895 50.51 29.25 12.71
CA GLY A 895 50.78 28.44 13.89
C GLY A 895 50.15 27.05 13.84
N GLY A 896 48.97 26.91 13.22
CA GLY A 896 48.21 25.67 13.10
C GLY A 896 48.85 24.59 12.20
N GLY A 897 49.94 24.90 11.50
CA GLY A 897 50.81 23.89 10.89
C GLY A 897 51.50 24.28 9.59
N ILE A 898 51.26 25.47 9.03
CA ILE A 898 51.97 25.93 7.81
C ILE A 898 53.49 25.91 8.04
N LYS A 899 53.94 26.52 9.14
CA LYS A 899 55.37 26.62 9.50
C LYS A 899 56.07 25.26 9.56
N ASP A 900 55.36 24.22 9.99
CA ASP A 900 55.93 22.88 10.18
C ASP A 900 55.87 22.03 8.91
N ARG A 901 54.85 22.20 8.07
CA ARG A 901 54.82 21.63 6.71
C ARG A 901 55.98 22.13 5.86
N TRP A 902 56.27 23.43 5.90
CA TRP A 902 57.38 24.06 5.15
C TRP A 902 58.79 23.61 5.58
N ARG A 903 58.95 22.84 6.67
CA ARG A 903 60.21 22.16 7.02
C ARG A 903 60.64 21.13 5.95
N LEU A 904 59.73 20.69 5.08
CA LEU A 904 60.07 19.86 3.91
C LEU A 904 61.12 20.49 2.98
N VAL A 905 61.26 21.82 2.95
CA VAL A 905 62.30 22.49 2.15
C VAL A 905 63.70 22.31 2.76
N ASP A 906 63.82 22.20 4.09
CA ASP A 906 65.09 21.84 4.76
C ASP A 906 65.50 20.41 4.38
N TRP A 907 64.56 19.47 4.31
CA TRP A 907 64.84 18.12 3.79
C TRP A 907 65.27 18.09 2.31
N LEU A 908 64.74 18.96 1.46
CA LEU A 908 65.26 19.17 0.09
C LEU A 908 66.71 19.70 0.11
N VAL A 909 66.99 20.74 0.90
CA VAL A 909 68.33 21.33 1.01
C VAL A 909 69.35 20.29 1.51
N ARG A 910 69.01 19.51 2.54
CA ARG A 910 69.86 18.42 3.05
C ARG A 910 70.20 17.37 1.98
N LEU A 911 69.26 17.02 1.08
CA LEU A 911 69.52 16.10 -0.03
C LEU A 911 70.43 16.69 -1.12
N LEU A 912 70.48 18.03 -1.25
CA LEU A 912 71.36 18.73 -2.18
C LEU A 912 72.77 18.93 -1.59
N GLU A 913 72.87 19.33 -0.32
CA GLU A 913 74.14 19.61 0.36
C GLU A 913 74.92 18.34 0.73
N ALA A 914 74.24 17.23 1.04
CA ALA A 914 74.89 16.00 1.53
C ALA A 914 75.96 15.45 0.58
N ASP A 915 77.10 15.06 1.13
CA ASP A 915 78.15 14.38 0.37
C ASP A 915 77.72 13.00 -0.14
N LYS A 916 78.41 12.53 -1.20
CA LYS A 916 78.06 11.30 -1.94
C LYS A 916 77.84 10.06 -1.07
N ALA A 917 78.56 9.94 0.04
CA ALA A 917 78.40 8.86 1.02
C ALA A 917 77.27 9.10 2.04
N GLY A 918 76.91 10.36 2.33
CA GLY A 918 75.89 10.75 3.30
C GLY A 918 74.46 10.79 2.76
N VAL A 919 74.27 10.91 1.43
CA VAL A 919 72.94 11.00 0.80
C VAL A 919 71.99 9.86 1.21
N VAL A 920 72.54 8.64 1.36
CA VAL A 920 71.77 7.44 1.76
C VAL A 920 71.23 7.57 3.18
N VAL A 921 71.97 8.20 4.09
CA VAL A 921 71.56 8.44 5.49
C VAL A 921 70.52 9.55 5.56
N VAL A 922 70.65 10.60 4.75
CA VAL A 922 69.64 11.67 4.65
C VAL A 922 68.32 11.12 4.08
N TYR A 923 68.38 10.23 3.08
CA TYR A 923 67.22 9.52 2.57
C TYR A 923 66.55 8.63 3.64
N GLU A 924 67.33 7.86 4.41
CA GLU A 924 66.83 7.04 5.50
C GLU A 924 66.11 7.87 6.58
N GLY A 925 66.69 9.00 6.99
CA GLY A 925 66.05 9.93 7.92
C GLY A 925 64.74 10.49 7.38
N PHE A 926 64.77 11.05 6.16
CA PHE A 926 63.59 11.65 5.53
C PHE A 926 62.47 10.62 5.30
N LYS A 927 62.81 9.40 4.84
CA LYS A 927 61.84 8.31 4.63
C LYS A 927 61.25 7.77 5.94
N THR A 928 61.94 7.93 7.06
CA THR A 928 61.45 7.55 8.40
C THR A 928 60.47 8.59 8.96
N GLU A 929 60.71 9.88 8.74
CA GLU A 929 59.79 10.95 9.19
C GLU A 929 58.57 11.09 8.24
N TYR A 930 58.77 10.92 6.94
CA TYR A 930 57.74 11.01 5.91
C TYR A 930 57.62 9.68 5.15
N TRP A 931 56.84 8.75 5.72
CA TRP A 931 56.71 7.36 5.24
C TRP A 931 56.19 7.27 3.79
N ASP A 932 55.46 8.27 3.30
CA ASP A 932 54.87 8.37 1.96
C ASP A 932 55.83 8.97 0.90
N LEU A 933 57.01 9.44 1.32
CA LEU A 933 58.04 10.02 0.44
C LEU A 933 58.29 9.19 -0.82
N GLN A 934 58.03 9.79 -1.99
CA GLN A 934 58.14 9.11 -3.28
C GLN A 934 59.59 9.04 -3.78
N LEU A 935 60.03 7.82 -4.13
CA LEU A 935 61.36 7.59 -4.68
C LEU A 935 61.57 8.28 -6.04
N SER A 936 60.51 8.43 -6.84
CA SER A 936 60.50 9.18 -8.11
C SER A 936 60.99 10.62 -7.95
N TRP A 937 60.53 11.31 -6.91
CA TRP A 937 60.93 12.67 -6.58
C TRP A 937 62.36 12.72 -6.03
N VAL A 938 62.76 11.80 -5.15
CA VAL A 938 64.15 11.73 -4.65
C VAL A 938 65.14 11.50 -5.81
N GLU A 939 64.82 10.65 -6.79
CA GLU A 939 65.65 10.52 -7.99
C GLU A 939 65.73 11.81 -8.83
N ALA A 940 64.67 12.63 -8.85
CA ALA A 940 64.67 13.90 -9.58
C ALA A 940 65.58 14.93 -8.90
N VAL A 941 65.46 15.11 -7.58
CA VAL A 941 66.35 15.96 -6.76
C VAL A 941 67.82 15.65 -7.03
N LEU A 942 68.19 14.36 -7.07
CA LEU A 942 69.57 13.95 -7.28
C LEU A 942 70.06 14.23 -8.70
N ARG A 943 69.21 14.10 -9.73
CA ARG A 943 69.56 14.44 -11.12
C ARG A 943 69.86 15.94 -11.31
N CYS A 944 69.33 16.81 -10.45
CA CYS A 944 69.64 18.24 -10.46
C CYS A 944 71.07 18.56 -9.99
N ARG A 945 71.69 17.72 -9.15
CA ARG A 945 73.05 17.95 -8.63
C ARG A 945 74.09 18.02 -9.75
N ASP A 946 75.15 18.79 -9.52
CA ASP A 946 76.33 18.85 -10.38
C ASP A 946 77.17 17.56 -10.29
N ASP A 947 77.31 17.01 -9.10
CA ASP A 947 78.12 15.84 -8.78
C ASP A 947 77.45 14.47 -9.04
N PHE A 948 76.25 14.48 -9.66
CA PHE A 948 75.37 13.34 -9.85
C PHE A 948 76.01 12.13 -10.56
N GLU A 949 75.81 10.95 -9.98
CA GLU A 949 76.20 9.67 -10.57
C GLU A 949 75.04 8.65 -10.49
N ARG A 950 74.99 7.73 -11.45
CA ARG A 950 74.02 6.61 -11.44
C ARG A 950 74.19 5.69 -10.21
N SER A 951 75.40 5.64 -9.64
CA SER A 951 75.74 4.92 -8.39
C SER A 951 74.87 5.35 -7.21
N MET A 952 74.59 6.65 -7.06
CA MET A 952 73.81 7.22 -5.96
C MET A 952 72.37 6.71 -5.96
N VAL A 953 71.71 6.74 -7.13
CA VAL A 953 70.33 6.25 -7.30
C VAL A 953 70.26 4.74 -7.07
N SER A 954 71.28 3.99 -7.49
CA SER A 954 71.36 2.55 -7.21
C SER A 954 71.52 2.25 -5.71
N ALA A 955 72.35 3.01 -4.99
CA ALA A 955 72.54 2.86 -3.55
C ALA A 955 71.26 3.17 -2.76
N ILE A 956 70.56 4.25 -3.13
CA ILE A 956 69.28 4.62 -2.53
C ILE A 956 68.19 3.59 -2.87
N LYS A 957 68.20 3.01 -4.08
CA LYS A 957 67.29 1.90 -4.43
C LYS A 957 67.53 0.63 -3.63
N ALA A 958 68.78 0.26 -3.39
CA ALA A 958 69.10 -0.85 -2.49
C ALA A 958 68.59 -0.57 -1.07
N LYS A 959 68.94 0.60 -0.51
CA LYS A 959 68.52 1.00 0.83
C LYS A 959 66.99 1.13 0.98
N ALA A 960 66.29 1.59 -0.07
CA ALA A 960 64.83 1.66 -0.10
C ALA A 960 64.14 0.28 -0.18
N ALA A 961 64.83 -0.74 -0.69
CA ALA A 961 64.35 -2.13 -0.66
C ALA A 961 64.63 -2.82 0.69
N GLU A 962 65.59 -2.32 1.47
CA GLU A 962 65.91 -2.76 2.83
C GLU A 962 65.04 -2.08 3.91
N LEU A 963 64.54 -0.86 3.65
CA LEU A 963 63.77 -0.05 4.61
C LEU A 963 62.28 -0.43 4.66
N SER A 964 61.87 -1.03 5.77
CA SER A 964 60.46 -1.13 6.17
C SER A 964 60.11 0.00 7.16
N VAL A 965 59.29 0.96 6.74
CA VAL A 965 58.75 2.04 7.60
C VAL A 965 57.27 1.76 7.88
N GLU A 966 56.81 2.05 9.10
CA GLU A 966 55.40 1.91 9.46
C GLU A 966 54.54 2.96 8.73
N MET A 967 53.36 2.56 8.25
CA MET A 967 52.45 3.47 7.55
C MET A 967 51.75 4.40 8.55
N GLY A 968 52.08 5.69 8.49
CA GLY A 968 51.41 6.74 9.24
C GLY A 968 50.17 7.31 8.52
N PRO A 969 49.65 8.48 8.95
CA PRO A 969 48.72 9.27 8.13
C PRO A 969 49.45 9.81 6.89
N ASP A 970 48.72 10.01 5.78
CA ASP A 970 49.29 10.59 4.56
C ASP A 970 49.84 12.01 4.81
N THR A 971 50.92 12.39 4.14
CA THR A 971 51.55 13.71 4.24
C THR A 971 51.49 14.46 2.91
N LEU A 972 52.06 15.68 2.85
CA LEU A 972 52.20 16.40 1.58
C LEU A 972 53.12 15.66 0.58
N MET A 973 54.06 14.82 1.03
CA MET A 973 54.95 14.10 0.11
C MET A 973 54.22 13.06 -0.75
N GLY A 974 53.03 12.60 -0.36
CA GLY A 974 52.13 11.80 -1.20
C GLY A 974 51.52 12.57 -2.39
N ARG A 975 51.44 13.91 -2.31
CA ARG A 975 51.02 14.82 -3.41
C ARG A 975 52.17 15.14 -4.38
N VAL A 976 53.41 15.17 -3.89
CA VAL A 976 54.62 15.47 -4.69
C VAL A 976 55.02 14.26 -5.56
N ARG A 977 54.31 14.07 -6.68
CA ARG A 977 54.38 12.87 -7.55
C ARG A 977 55.36 12.99 -8.71
#